data_AF-A0A1G3HJQ9-F1
#
_entry.id   AF-A0A1G3HJQ9-F1
#
_cell.length_a   1.000
_cell.length_b   1.000
_cell.length_c   1.000
_cell.angle_alpha   90.00
_cell.angle_beta   90.00
_cell.angle_gamma   90.00
#
_symmetry.space_group_name_H-M   'P 1'
#
loop_
_entity.id
_entity.type
_entity.pdbx_description
1 polymer ?
#
loop_
_entity_poly.entity_id
_entity_poly.type
_entity_poly.pdbx_seq_one_letter_code
_entity_poly.pdbx_strand_id
1 'polypeptide(L)'
;MLTETRGRLRWLGLLLLLGLGAASAAEIKNVVAYQQADRVVVSYDLEDANPVDAHACASAPRPDLCQESIGTSVAALFAINGHLYSHESLRLEGDVGRKVTPGKGRRFSWNVLQDFPQGIASDILLSVTSSQKRLRESDVVSMSDQQTEVFRWIDAEQIKLAEANRSLVFSDGTQRLAAKIDEVVNAAYALEPDQAHLAKSRYYCARFSGANVAKDQLAAQWQKSKSSPPPAIDDATHEKYFNCLLGSLDPHSAYLTPEAFRELQVGTKGSFAGLGMEVALKNGIPVVVSPIEDTPAFRAGILAGDRILEIDARSTKDMPLNDAVKLMRGPKGTRVSLTLQREGQAAPLRLTLVRDVILVRSVRFRSLADGYGYVRIAQFQERTADDVGAALDSLRAASGGSLKGLVLDLRNDPGGLLNSAVSVASRFIDAGLIVSMQGREKSSNQHYQAQRVAKEPAYPIAVLINGGSASASEILAGALQDHRRATVVGARSFGKGSVQTIVPIDQGALKLTTAIYYTPNGKSLQQVGIEPDIALDQDGSIDEGSISFAQRLLREPSATRNLAVRTDRVEQLKIEEFFALYKNAVRARVAVAAPAAGRLAGNQVPPRVDPVPSVATLAAQPDEQRVALVIGNSAYPTAALKNPVNDARAISAKFRTLGFDVITRENVKQKDMTRAITRFGEKLAKSGTVGIFYYAGHGMQVRGKNYLIPVDAQISSEASVRSEAVDVDSLLEQLATSALGIVILDACRNNPFERRFRGSAGGLAQMDAPKGTLIAYATAPGKVASDGDGRNGLYTQEFLRMLDEPGLKVEDVFKRVRRRVADATADQQVPWESSSLTGDFYFVRTAQTAPAGRAQDAELLFWQSVRESKDADDFSAYLKKYPNGQFADIARNRLKGLSVTKRR
;
A
#
# COMPACT_ATOMS: atom_id res chain seq x y z
N MET A 1 -53.47 -19.93 -5.48
CA MET A 1 -54.28 -20.17 -6.69
C MET A 1 -54.52 -18.81 -7.30
N LEU A 2 -54.19 -18.51 -8.56
CA LEU A 2 -54.24 -19.35 -9.77
C LEU A 2 -52.92 -19.41 -10.59
N THR A 3 -52.67 -20.62 -11.11
CA THR A 3 -51.98 -21.02 -12.37
C THR A 3 -50.74 -20.32 -12.92
N GLU A 4 -49.75 -21.15 -13.25
CA GLU A 4 -48.58 -20.86 -14.09
C GLU A 4 -48.93 -20.44 -15.52
N THR A 5 -48.14 -19.52 -16.09
CA THR A 5 -47.81 -19.52 -17.52
C THR A 5 -46.31 -19.24 -17.70
N ARG A 6 -45.71 -19.85 -18.74
CA ARG A 6 -44.26 -19.98 -18.90
C ARG A 6 -43.58 -18.68 -19.39
N GLY A 7 -42.41 -18.40 -18.80
CA GLY A 7 -41.24 -17.90 -19.53
C GLY A 7 -41.25 -16.45 -20.03
N ARG A 8 -40.87 -15.52 -19.15
CA ARG A 8 -39.98 -14.35 -19.42
C ARG A 8 -39.57 -13.71 -18.08
N LEU A 9 -38.51 -12.90 -18.11
CA LEU A 9 -37.87 -12.34 -16.91
C LEU A 9 -38.88 -11.62 -16.02
N ARG A 10 -38.82 -11.91 -14.71
CA ARG A 10 -39.46 -11.12 -13.65
C ARG A 10 -38.39 -10.44 -12.81
N TRP A 11 -37.98 -9.25 -13.25
CA TRP A 11 -37.44 -8.22 -12.38
C TRP A 11 -38.16 -6.92 -12.74
N LEU A 12 -38.83 -6.33 -11.75
CA LEU A 12 -39.30 -4.95 -11.78
C LEU A 12 -39.52 -4.56 -10.32
N GLY A 13 -38.66 -3.65 -9.86
CA GLY A 13 -38.59 -3.23 -8.46
C GLY A 13 -39.74 -2.34 -8.02
N LEU A 14 -39.84 -2.16 -6.71
CA LEU A 14 -40.81 -1.32 -6.04
C LEU A 14 -40.72 0.14 -6.52
N LEU A 15 -41.84 0.75 -6.91
CA LEU A 15 -41.95 2.20 -7.08
C LEU A 15 -41.99 2.88 -5.70
N LEU A 16 -41.17 3.92 -5.51
CA LEU A 16 -41.15 4.73 -4.29
C LEU A 16 -41.54 6.18 -4.61
N LEU A 17 -42.69 6.61 -4.09
CA LEU A 17 -43.17 7.99 -4.14
C LEU A 17 -42.39 8.85 -3.14
N LEU A 18 -41.65 9.85 -3.63
CA LEU A 18 -41.10 10.92 -2.80
C LEU A 18 -42.05 12.13 -2.79
N GLY A 19 -42.69 12.38 -1.65
CA GLY A 19 -43.53 13.56 -1.43
C GLY A 19 -43.32 14.16 -0.05
N LEU A 20 -42.85 15.41 0.01
CA LEU A 20 -42.95 16.27 1.18
C LEU A 20 -43.42 17.66 0.72
N GLY A 21 -44.71 17.92 0.91
CA GLY A 21 -45.42 19.10 0.43
C GLY A 21 -46.82 18.70 -0.02
N ALA A 22 -47.85 19.12 0.73
CA ALA A 22 -49.22 18.67 0.49
C ALA A 22 -49.87 19.37 -0.71
N ALA A 23 -49.71 18.80 -1.91
CA ALA A 23 -50.57 19.02 -3.07
C ALA A 23 -50.45 17.81 -4.03
N SER A 24 -51.58 17.14 -4.27
CA SER A 24 -51.83 16.16 -5.37
C SER A 24 -50.60 15.42 -5.92
N ALA A 25 -50.22 14.29 -5.30
CA ALA A 25 -49.27 13.36 -5.89
C ALA A 25 -49.90 12.67 -7.11
N ALA A 26 -49.24 12.71 -8.26
CA ALA A 26 -49.60 11.87 -9.40
C ALA A 26 -48.88 10.52 -9.29
N GLU A 27 -49.62 9.43 -9.46
CA GLU A 27 -49.12 8.05 -9.40
C GLU A 27 -48.70 7.61 -10.81
N ILE A 28 -47.45 7.12 -10.94
CA ILE A 28 -46.92 6.64 -12.23
C ILE A 28 -47.20 5.14 -12.34
N LYS A 29 -47.83 4.73 -13.44
CA LYS A 29 -48.18 3.33 -13.73
C LYS A 29 -47.75 2.93 -15.13
N ASN A 30 -47.75 1.62 -15.36
CA ASN A 30 -47.53 1.00 -16.67
C ASN A 30 -46.26 1.50 -17.39
N VAL A 31 -45.15 1.64 -16.65
CA VAL A 31 -43.85 1.97 -17.25
C VAL A 31 -43.40 0.81 -18.12
N VAL A 32 -43.17 1.07 -19.40
CA VAL A 32 -42.65 0.11 -20.37
C VAL A 32 -41.44 0.75 -21.07
N ALA A 33 -40.30 0.07 -21.00
CA ALA A 33 -39.09 0.44 -21.72
C ALA A 33 -38.68 -0.72 -22.63
N TYR A 34 -38.31 -0.42 -23.88
CA TYR A 34 -37.77 -1.41 -24.80
C TYR A 34 -36.80 -0.77 -25.80
N GLN A 35 -35.81 -1.55 -26.23
CA GLN A 35 -34.86 -1.17 -27.26
C GLN A 35 -35.44 -1.49 -28.64
N GLN A 36 -35.41 -0.51 -29.55
CA GLN A 36 -35.81 -0.65 -30.94
C GLN A 36 -34.65 -0.15 -31.81
N ALA A 37 -33.87 -1.10 -32.35
CA ALA A 37 -32.64 -0.84 -33.10
C ALA A 37 -31.62 0.02 -32.32
N ASP A 38 -31.32 1.22 -32.82
CA ASP A 38 -30.43 2.25 -32.28
C ASP A 38 -31.05 3.07 -31.14
N ARG A 39 -32.33 2.86 -30.82
CA ARG A 39 -33.11 3.73 -29.92
C ARG A 39 -33.67 2.99 -28.72
N VAL A 40 -33.87 3.73 -27.64
CA VAL A 40 -34.59 3.26 -26.46
C VAL A 40 -35.91 4.03 -26.37
N VAL A 41 -37.04 3.31 -26.41
CA VAL A 41 -38.38 3.89 -26.28
C VAL A 41 -38.87 3.64 -24.86
N VAL A 42 -39.30 4.71 -24.19
CA VAL A 42 -39.88 4.62 -22.83
C VAL A 42 -41.25 5.27 -22.81
N SER A 43 -42.25 4.52 -22.33
CA SER A 43 -43.64 4.96 -22.21
C SER A 43 -44.15 4.74 -20.78
N TYR A 44 -44.98 5.65 -20.28
CA TYR A 44 -45.60 5.54 -18.94
C TYR A 44 -46.93 6.30 -18.85
N ASP A 45 -47.77 5.91 -17.89
CA ASP A 45 -49.03 6.56 -17.55
C ASP A 45 -48.88 7.36 -16.24
N LEU A 46 -49.42 8.58 -16.20
CA LEU A 46 -49.54 9.41 -14.98
C LEU A 46 -51.02 9.54 -14.60
N GLU A 47 -51.44 8.96 -13.47
CA GLU A 47 -52.79 9.09 -12.90
C GLU A 47 -52.77 10.05 -11.69
N ASP A 48 -53.58 11.10 -11.69
CA ASP A 48 -53.63 12.05 -10.57
C ASP A 48 -54.38 11.44 -9.38
N ALA A 49 -53.73 11.26 -8.22
CA ALA A 49 -54.30 10.52 -7.07
C ALA A 49 -55.47 11.23 -6.36
N ASN A 50 -55.86 12.41 -6.82
CA ASN A 50 -57.09 13.07 -6.38
C ASN A 50 -57.63 13.96 -7.52
N PRO A 51 -58.54 13.47 -8.37
CA PRO A 51 -59.18 14.32 -9.35
C PRO A 51 -60.08 15.30 -8.60
N VAL A 52 -59.66 16.57 -8.54
CA VAL A 52 -60.50 17.66 -8.02
C VAL A 52 -61.85 17.56 -8.73
N ASP A 53 -62.92 17.36 -7.96
CA ASP A 53 -64.25 17.27 -8.53
C ASP A 53 -64.54 18.59 -9.24
N ALA A 54 -64.81 18.53 -10.54
CA ALA A 54 -65.01 19.71 -11.37
C ALA A 54 -66.23 20.53 -10.91
N HIS A 55 -67.15 19.92 -10.15
CA HIS A 55 -68.26 20.62 -9.50
C HIS A 55 -67.87 21.39 -8.23
N ALA A 56 -66.73 21.09 -7.59
CA ALA A 56 -66.26 21.78 -6.39
C ALA A 56 -65.57 23.14 -6.67
N CYS A 57 -64.83 23.30 -7.78
CA CYS A 57 -64.26 24.61 -8.14
C CYS A 57 -65.34 25.66 -8.54
N ALA A 58 -66.57 25.24 -8.86
CA ALA A 58 -67.64 26.15 -9.28
C ALA A 58 -68.29 26.94 -8.13
N SER A 59 -68.09 26.53 -6.88
CA SER A 59 -68.63 27.18 -5.67
C SER A 59 -67.56 27.78 -4.76
N ALA A 60 -66.28 27.73 -5.17
CA ALA A 60 -65.15 28.27 -4.42
C ALA A 60 -65.03 29.81 -4.60
N PRO A 61 -64.68 30.60 -3.55
CA PRO A 61 -64.61 32.06 -3.65
C PRO A 61 -63.52 32.64 -4.57
N ARG A 62 -62.64 31.82 -5.16
CA ARG A 62 -61.57 32.20 -6.09
C ARG A 62 -61.35 31.12 -7.16
N PRO A 63 -62.10 31.15 -8.27
CA PRO A 63 -61.97 30.17 -9.37
C PRO A 63 -60.64 30.26 -10.12
N ASP A 64 -60.02 31.44 -10.10
CA ASP A 64 -58.74 31.80 -10.70
C ASP A 64 -57.58 30.91 -10.22
N LEU A 65 -57.58 30.52 -8.94
CA LEU A 65 -56.54 29.67 -8.36
C LEU A 65 -56.66 28.18 -8.74
N CYS A 66 -57.78 27.71 -9.31
CA CYS A 66 -57.88 26.32 -9.78
C CYS A 66 -57.06 26.07 -11.07
N GLN A 67 -56.83 27.09 -11.92
CA GLN A 67 -56.23 26.88 -13.26
C GLN A 67 -54.69 26.76 -13.28
N GLU A 68 -53.95 27.30 -12.30
CA GLU A 68 -52.48 27.23 -12.31
C GLU A 68 -51.92 25.81 -12.10
N SER A 69 -52.74 24.89 -11.57
CA SER A 69 -52.32 23.51 -11.25
C SER A 69 -52.01 22.62 -12.47
N ILE A 70 -52.39 23.03 -13.69
CA ILE A 70 -52.28 22.21 -14.90
C ILE A 70 -50.95 22.46 -15.67
N GLY A 71 -50.21 23.53 -15.31
CA GLY A 71 -49.01 24.00 -16.02
C GLY A 71 -47.66 23.56 -15.45
N THR A 72 -47.60 22.62 -14.50
CA THR A 72 -46.33 22.19 -13.89
C THR A 72 -45.43 21.42 -14.84
N SER A 73 -44.20 21.91 -15.00
CA SER A 73 -43.11 21.23 -15.71
C SER A 73 -42.78 19.90 -15.04
N VAL A 74 -42.84 18.81 -15.79
CA VAL A 74 -42.54 17.46 -15.29
C VAL A 74 -41.04 17.19 -15.40
N ALA A 75 -40.32 17.26 -14.29
CA ALA A 75 -38.89 16.97 -14.24
C ALA A 75 -38.66 15.46 -14.04
N ALA A 76 -37.95 14.84 -14.99
CA ALA A 76 -37.62 13.41 -14.99
C ALA A 76 -36.10 13.14 -14.92
N LEU A 77 -35.74 12.09 -14.17
CA LEU A 77 -34.42 11.47 -14.09
C LEU A 77 -34.53 10.03 -14.61
N PHE A 78 -33.54 9.61 -15.41
CA PHE A 78 -33.46 8.31 -16.07
C PHE A 78 -32.23 7.56 -15.54
N ALA A 79 -32.43 6.40 -14.92
CA ALA A 79 -31.35 5.46 -14.70
C ALA A 79 -31.21 4.57 -15.95
N ILE A 80 -30.03 4.56 -16.58
CA ILE A 80 -29.69 3.75 -17.76
C ILE A 80 -28.33 3.12 -17.51
N ASN A 81 -28.23 1.79 -17.58
CA ASN A 81 -27.00 1.02 -17.32
C ASN A 81 -26.28 1.37 -16.00
N GLY A 82 -27.03 1.69 -14.94
CA GLY A 82 -26.49 2.07 -13.63
C GLY A 82 -26.03 3.52 -13.50
N HIS A 83 -26.13 4.32 -14.57
CA HIS A 83 -25.84 5.75 -14.59
C HIS A 83 -27.14 6.56 -14.62
N LEU A 84 -27.14 7.75 -14.00
CA LEU A 84 -28.32 8.61 -13.88
C LEU A 84 -28.17 9.84 -14.77
N TYR A 85 -29.19 10.09 -15.59
CA TYR A 85 -29.25 11.17 -16.58
C TYR A 85 -30.48 12.04 -16.30
N SER A 86 -30.34 13.36 -16.28
CA SER A 86 -31.49 14.28 -16.28
C SER A 86 -32.14 14.32 -17.66
N HIS A 87 -33.43 14.65 -17.76
CA HIS A 87 -34.08 14.83 -19.07
C HIS A 87 -33.40 15.91 -19.94
N GLU A 88 -32.71 16.90 -19.35
CA GLU A 88 -31.97 17.93 -20.08
C GLU A 88 -30.63 17.40 -20.65
N SER A 89 -30.07 16.35 -20.03
CA SER A 89 -28.82 15.70 -20.46
C SER A 89 -29.00 14.64 -21.55
N LEU A 90 -30.24 14.16 -21.76
CA LEU A 90 -30.60 13.20 -22.79
C LEU A 90 -31.11 13.91 -24.05
N ARG A 91 -30.77 13.39 -25.24
CA ARG A 91 -31.48 13.74 -26.47
C ARG A 91 -32.82 12.98 -26.52
N LEU A 92 -33.92 13.72 -26.53
CA LEU A 92 -35.28 13.17 -26.43
C LEU A 92 -36.17 13.66 -27.57
N GLU A 93 -36.89 12.75 -28.23
CA GLU A 93 -37.99 13.06 -29.18
C GLU A 93 -39.28 12.37 -28.73
N GLY A 94 -40.41 13.06 -28.62
CA GLY A 94 -41.68 12.42 -28.20
C GLY A 94 -42.91 13.33 -28.22
N ASP A 95 -44.08 12.71 -28.42
CA ASP A 95 -45.40 13.37 -28.53
C ASP A 95 -45.93 13.72 -27.12
N VAL A 96 -46.25 14.99 -26.87
CA VAL A 96 -46.61 15.49 -25.52
C VAL A 96 -48.10 15.24 -25.22
N GLY A 97 -48.39 14.02 -24.77
CA GLY A 97 -49.57 13.71 -23.96
C GLY A 97 -50.90 13.59 -24.70
N ARG A 98 -51.27 12.36 -25.09
CA ARG A 98 -52.68 12.05 -25.44
C ARG A 98 -53.46 11.69 -24.18
N LYS A 99 -54.67 12.25 -24.04
CA LYS A 99 -55.61 11.85 -22.97
C LYS A 99 -56.11 10.44 -23.22
N VAL A 100 -56.04 9.58 -22.20
CA VAL A 100 -56.59 8.22 -22.22
C VAL A 100 -57.55 8.09 -21.04
N THR A 101 -58.68 7.41 -21.25
CA THR A 101 -59.73 7.18 -20.24
C THR A 101 -60.12 5.70 -20.30
N PRO A 102 -60.52 5.04 -19.20
CA PRO A 102 -60.49 5.43 -17.77
C PRO A 102 -59.37 4.69 -16.97
N GLY A 103 -58.84 5.19 -15.85
CA GLY A 103 -59.45 6.09 -14.86
C GLY A 103 -58.73 7.42 -14.59
N LYS A 104 -58.49 8.20 -15.65
CA LYS A 104 -57.99 9.60 -15.65
C LYS A 104 -56.47 9.75 -15.46
N GLY A 105 -55.72 9.36 -16.49
CA GLY A 105 -54.29 9.67 -16.59
C GLY A 105 -53.85 10.20 -17.98
N ARG A 106 -52.65 10.78 -18.04
CA ARG A 106 -51.96 11.18 -19.29
C ARG A 106 -50.86 10.16 -19.61
N ARG A 107 -50.84 9.63 -20.83
CA ARG A 107 -49.73 8.79 -21.32
C ARG A 107 -48.65 9.66 -21.97
N PHE A 108 -47.41 9.46 -21.57
CA PHE A 108 -46.23 10.07 -22.17
C PHE A 108 -45.34 8.99 -22.79
N SER A 109 -44.70 9.30 -23.92
CA SER A 109 -43.77 8.38 -24.59
C SER A 109 -42.62 9.16 -25.21
N TRP A 110 -41.40 8.87 -24.78
CA TRP A 110 -40.18 9.57 -25.20
C TRP A 110 -39.21 8.56 -25.84
N ASN A 111 -38.59 8.95 -26.95
CA ASN A 111 -37.51 8.24 -27.60
C ASN A 111 -36.19 8.84 -27.12
N VAL A 112 -35.32 8.03 -26.51
CA VAL A 112 -33.96 8.43 -26.16
C VAL A 112 -33.06 8.19 -27.38
N LEU A 113 -32.46 9.28 -27.88
CA LEU A 113 -31.65 9.34 -29.10
C LEU A 113 -30.16 9.52 -28.78
N GLN A 114 -29.67 8.73 -27.82
CA GLN A 114 -28.30 8.79 -27.35
C GLN A 114 -27.66 7.41 -27.47
N ASP A 115 -26.52 7.34 -28.15
CA ASP A 115 -25.76 6.11 -28.28
C ASP A 115 -25.13 5.76 -26.92
N PHE A 116 -25.64 4.69 -26.29
CA PHE A 116 -25.04 4.11 -25.09
C PHE A 116 -24.04 3.01 -25.49
N PRO A 117 -22.84 2.94 -24.87
CA PRO A 117 -21.88 1.87 -25.12
C PRO A 117 -22.50 0.48 -24.94
N GLN A 118 -22.15 -0.45 -25.84
CA GLN A 118 -22.87 -1.72 -26.06
C GLN A 118 -23.05 -2.56 -24.79
N GLY A 119 -24.30 -2.61 -24.33
CA GLY A 119 -24.81 -3.48 -23.29
C GLY A 119 -26.32 -3.34 -23.25
N ILE A 120 -27.04 -4.47 -23.20
CA ILE A 120 -28.51 -4.49 -23.13
C ILE A 120 -28.95 -3.57 -21.99
N ALA A 121 -29.79 -2.58 -22.27
CA ALA A 121 -30.42 -1.75 -21.24
C ALA A 121 -31.39 -2.62 -20.43
N SER A 122 -30.85 -3.36 -19.45
CA SER A 122 -31.59 -4.40 -18.73
C SER A 122 -32.67 -3.84 -17.82
N ASP A 123 -32.43 -2.64 -17.29
CA ASP A 123 -33.31 -1.94 -16.37
C ASP A 123 -33.26 -0.43 -16.66
N ILE A 124 -34.43 0.19 -16.81
CA ILE A 124 -34.58 1.64 -16.87
C ILE A 124 -35.56 2.06 -15.78
N LEU A 125 -35.06 2.89 -14.86
CA LEU A 125 -35.83 3.46 -13.75
C LEU A 125 -36.07 4.94 -14.04
N LEU A 126 -37.34 5.33 -14.20
CA LEU A 126 -37.73 6.74 -14.17
C LEU A 126 -38.04 7.16 -12.73
N SER A 127 -37.46 8.28 -12.32
CA SER A 127 -37.97 9.07 -11.21
C SER A 127 -38.51 10.38 -11.76
N VAL A 128 -39.75 10.72 -11.41
CA VAL A 128 -40.44 11.93 -11.88
C VAL A 128 -40.98 12.68 -10.69
N THR A 129 -40.76 13.99 -10.63
CA THR A 129 -41.28 14.84 -9.56
C THR A 129 -42.02 16.04 -10.12
N SER A 130 -43.17 16.37 -9.52
CA SER A 130 -43.89 17.61 -9.71
C SER A 130 -43.35 18.70 -8.77
N SER A 131 -42.08 19.05 -8.91
CA SER A 131 -41.40 20.08 -8.13
C SER A 131 -41.22 21.36 -8.96
N GLN A 132 -41.60 22.52 -8.41
CA GLN A 132 -41.27 23.82 -9.01
C GLN A 132 -39.76 24.15 -8.95
N LYS A 133 -38.96 23.42 -8.16
CA LYS A 133 -37.50 23.51 -8.18
C LYS A 133 -36.90 22.54 -9.19
N ARG A 134 -36.02 23.06 -10.06
CA ARG A 134 -35.11 22.26 -10.90
C ARG A 134 -34.26 21.35 -10.02
N LEU A 135 -34.25 20.06 -10.34
CA LEU A 135 -33.32 19.08 -9.75
C LEU A 135 -31.92 19.28 -10.35
N ARG A 136 -30.88 19.15 -9.51
CA ARG A 136 -29.48 19.18 -9.93
C ARG A 136 -28.85 17.80 -9.72
N GLU A 137 -27.74 17.57 -10.41
CA GLU A 137 -26.93 16.34 -10.28
C GLU A 137 -26.47 16.08 -8.83
N SER A 138 -26.26 17.15 -8.04
CA SER A 138 -25.96 17.10 -6.60
C SER A 138 -27.10 16.61 -5.72
N ASP A 139 -28.33 16.60 -6.23
CA ASP A 139 -29.55 16.27 -5.48
C ASP A 139 -29.90 14.77 -5.65
N VAL A 140 -29.01 13.99 -6.27
CA VAL A 140 -29.19 12.57 -6.63
C VAL A 140 -28.30 11.67 -5.77
N VAL A 141 -28.88 10.56 -5.32
CA VAL A 141 -28.40 9.68 -4.25
C VAL A 141 -27.77 8.41 -4.83
N SER A 142 -26.71 7.87 -4.21
CA SER A 142 -25.81 6.88 -4.83
C SER A 142 -26.29 5.42 -4.70
N MET A 143 -25.72 4.48 -5.47
CA MET A 143 -26.08 3.05 -5.33
C MET A 143 -25.74 2.42 -3.96
N SER A 144 -24.80 2.99 -3.20
CA SER A 144 -24.56 2.62 -1.79
C SER A 144 -25.77 2.95 -0.90
N ASP A 145 -26.54 3.97 -1.26
CA ASP A 145 -27.68 4.46 -0.47
C ASP A 145 -28.95 3.61 -0.63
N GLN A 146 -28.94 2.55 -1.45
CA GLN A 146 -29.95 1.49 -1.31
C GLN A 146 -29.93 0.87 0.10
N GLN A 147 -28.76 0.86 0.77
CA GLN A 147 -28.71 0.53 2.18
C GLN A 147 -29.41 1.61 3.00
N THR A 148 -29.09 2.90 2.75
CA THR A 148 -29.70 4.07 3.40
C THR A 148 -31.23 4.12 3.29
N GLU A 149 -31.84 3.71 2.16
CA GLU A 149 -33.31 3.64 2.03
C GLU A 149 -33.96 2.47 2.78
N VAL A 150 -33.39 1.26 2.70
CA VAL A 150 -33.83 0.13 3.55
C VAL A 150 -33.71 0.51 5.03
N PHE A 151 -32.65 1.23 5.38
CA PHE A 151 -32.43 1.78 6.71
C PHE A 151 -33.39 2.92 7.08
N ARG A 152 -33.93 3.71 6.14
CA ARG A 152 -34.98 4.72 6.40
C ARG A 152 -36.35 4.08 6.63
N TRP A 153 -36.67 3.01 5.89
CA TRP A 153 -37.92 2.24 6.09
C TRP A 153 -37.98 1.58 7.47
N ILE A 154 -36.83 1.21 8.04
CA ILE A 154 -36.74 0.63 9.38
C ILE A 154 -36.87 1.69 10.49
N ASP A 155 -36.47 2.95 10.27
CA ASP A 155 -36.16 3.88 11.37
C ASP A 155 -37.36 4.34 12.22
N ALA A 156 -38.35 5.01 11.62
CA ALA A 156 -39.18 5.98 12.35
C ALA A 156 -40.00 5.38 13.52
N GLU A 157 -40.41 4.11 13.40
CA GLU A 157 -41.12 3.38 14.45
C GLU A 157 -40.30 2.28 15.13
N GLN A 158 -39.29 1.69 14.47
CA GLN A 158 -38.51 0.60 15.09
C GLN A 158 -37.40 1.12 16.01
N ILE A 159 -36.92 2.36 15.84
CA ILE A 159 -35.88 2.95 16.70
C ILE A 159 -36.30 2.88 18.17
N LYS A 160 -37.54 3.25 18.53
CA LYS A 160 -38.02 3.19 19.93
C LYS A 160 -37.91 1.81 20.58
N LEU A 161 -38.03 0.72 19.80
CA LEU A 161 -37.85 -0.66 20.27
C LEU A 161 -36.37 -1.06 20.35
N ALA A 162 -35.53 -0.54 19.45
CA ALA A 162 -34.07 -0.72 19.52
C ALA A 162 -33.45 0.08 20.68
N GLU A 163 -34.00 1.27 21.00
CA GLU A 163 -33.61 2.09 22.15
C GLU A 163 -33.89 1.43 23.49
N ALA A 164 -34.94 0.60 23.58
CA ALA A 164 -35.23 -0.20 24.78
C ALA A 164 -34.23 -1.36 25.00
N ASN A 165 -33.55 -1.83 23.94
CA ASN A 165 -32.64 -2.98 23.94
C ASN A 165 -31.15 -2.56 23.75
N ARG A 166 -30.80 -1.32 24.09
CA ARG A 166 -29.59 -0.62 23.59
C ARG A 166 -28.22 -1.12 24.11
N SER A 167 -28.15 -2.12 24.97
CA SER A 167 -26.88 -2.64 25.51
C SER A 167 -26.18 -3.56 24.50
N LEU A 168 -25.24 -3.03 23.71
CA LEU A 168 -24.26 -3.85 23.01
C LEU A 168 -23.39 -4.56 24.05
N VAL A 169 -23.37 -5.89 24.00
CA VAL A 169 -22.53 -6.71 24.87
C VAL A 169 -21.29 -7.12 24.09
N PHE A 170 -20.12 -6.73 24.58
CA PHE A 170 -18.83 -7.22 24.13
C PHE A 170 -18.30 -8.21 25.17
N SER A 171 -17.54 -9.21 24.74
CA SER A 171 -16.73 -9.98 25.70
C SER A 171 -15.65 -9.10 26.34
N ASP A 172 -15.13 -9.47 27.52
CA ASP A 172 -14.05 -8.74 28.20
C ASP A 172 -12.77 -8.61 27.34
N GLY A 173 -12.55 -9.57 26.43
CA GLY A 173 -11.49 -9.50 25.42
C GLY A 173 -11.79 -8.45 24.35
N THR A 174 -12.99 -8.48 23.78
CA THR A 174 -13.41 -7.62 22.68
C THR A 174 -13.70 -6.17 23.11
N GLN A 175 -14.06 -5.93 24.38
CA GLN A 175 -14.43 -4.58 24.87
C GLN A 175 -13.26 -3.59 24.78
N ARG A 176 -12.03 -4.03 25.08
CA ARG A 176 -10.81 -3.21 24.92
C ARG A 176 -10.53 -2.88 23.46
N LEU A 177 -10.73 -3.86 22.57
CA LEU A 177 -10.59 -3.69 21.12
C LEU A 177 -11.62 -2.68 20.59
N ALA A 178 -12.89 -2.79 20.99
CA ALA A 178 -13.95 -1.86 20.60
C ALA A 178 -13.63 -0.41 21.02
N ALA A 179 -13.24 -0.20 22.29
CA ALA A 179 -12.87 1.12 22.79
C ALA A 179 -11.68 1.72 22.02
N LYS A 180 -10.67 0.90 21.66
CA LYS A 180 -9.52 1.37 20.89
C LYS A 180 -9.87 1.72 19.44
N ILE A 181 -10.75 0.95 18.80
CA ILE A 181 -11.25 1.25 17.45
C ILE A 181 -12.01 2.58 17.46
N ASP A 182 -12.85 2.81 18.47
CA ASP A 182 -13.62 4.05 18.60
C ASP A 182 -12.73 5.27 18.86
N GLU A 183 -11.70 5.14 19.71
CA GLU A 183 -10.67 6.16 19.93
C GLU A 183 -9.99 6.55 18.61
N VAL A 184 -9.51 5.54 17.85
CA VAL A 184 -8.72 5.77 16.63
C VAL A 184 -9.60 6.31 15.49
N VAL A 185 -10.82 5.80 15.29
CA VAL A 185 -11.76 6.32 14.27
C VAL A 185 -12.07 7.79 14.54
N ASN A 186 -12.43 8.15 15.77
CA ASN A 186 -12.72 9.54 16.11
C ASN A 186 -11.49 10.44 16.00
N ALA A 187 -10.29 9.95 16.33
CA ALA A 187 -9.05 10.71 16.26
C ALA A 187 -8.49 10.90 14.83
N ALA A 188 -8.63 9.91 13.95
CA ALA A 188 -7.86 9.84 12.71
C ALA A 188 -8.68 9.81 11.40
N TYR A 189 -9.99 9.53 11.44
CA TYR A 189 -10.78 9.44 10.21
C TYR A 189 -10.83 10.78 9.45
N ALA A 190 -10.79 10.71 8.11
CA ALA A 190 -10.64 11.87 7.22
C ALA A 190 -11.78 12.90 7.31
N LEU A 191 -12.94 12.49 7.81
CA LEU A 191 -14.12 13.31 8.03
C LEU A 191 -14.57 13.18 9.50
N GLU A 192 -15.42 14.08 9.97
CA GLU A 192 -16.15 13.83 11.22
C GLU A 192 -17.18 12.70 10.97
N PRO A 193 -17.16 11.60 11.74
CA PRO A 193 -18.15 10.55 11.55
C PRO A 193 -19.53 11.01 12.03
N ASP A 194 -20.56 10.82 11.21
CA ASP A 194 -21.94 10.96 11.64
C ASP A 194 -22.23 9.96 12.77
N GLN A 195 -22.41 10.50 13.98
CA GLN A 195 -22.61 9.69 15.19
C GLN A 195 -23.98 8.99 15.19
N ALA A 196 -24.99 9.54 14.52
CA ALA A 196 -26.30 8.91 14.39
C ALA A 196 -26.22 7.72 13.43
N HIS A 197 -25.56 7.89 12.28
CA HIS A 197 -25.25 6.80 11.36
C HIS A 197 -24.39 5.72 12.02
N LEU A 198 -23.29 6.09 12.69
CA LEU A 198 -22.44 5.14 13.41
C LEU A 198 -23.19 4.35 14.48
N ALA A 199 -24.01 5.01 15.31
CA ALA A 199 -24.79 4.33 16.35
C ALA A 199 -25.72 3.26 15.74
N LYS A 200 -26.28 3.55 14.57
CA LYS A 200 -27.17 2.65 13.82
C LYS A 200 -26.42 1.52 13.14
N SER A 201 -25.27 1.80 12.52
CA SER A 201 -24.35 0.79 11.98
C SER A 201 -23.85 -0.17 13.06
N ARG A 202 -23.50 0.30 14.26
CA ARG A 202 -23.12 -0.58 15.39
C ARG A 202 -24.23 -1.58 15.73
N TYR A 203 -25.47 -1.13 15.87
CA TYR A 203 -26.59 -2.03 16.16
C TYR A 203 -26.83 -3.04 15.03
N TYR A 204 -26.84 -2.59 13.78
CA TYR A 204 -27.02 -3.45 12.61
C TYR A 204 -25.90 -4.50 12.48
N CYS A 205 -24.64 -4.06 12.54
CA CYS A 205 -23.48 -4.95 12.44
C CYS A 205 -23.43 -5.95 13.60
N ALA A 206 -23.77 -5.56 14.83
CA ALA A 206 -23.84 -6.49 15.97
C ALA A 206 -24.88 -7.60 15.73
N ARG A 207 -26.01 -7.24 15.11
CA ARG A 207 -27.13 -8.15 14.88
C ARG A 207 -26.90 -9.14 13.72
N PHE A 208 -26.16 -8.73 12.68
CA PHE A 208 -26.06 -9.49 11.43
C PHE A 208 -24.65 -9.98 11.07
N SER A 209 -23.59 -9.52 11.74
CA SER A 209 -22.20 -9.96 11.47
C SER A 209 -21.97 -11.47 11.69
N GLY A 210 -22.79 -12.14 12.52
CA GLY A 210 -22.65 -13.57 12.80
C GLY A 210 -23.00 -14.50 11.64
N ALA A 211 -23.82 -14.07 10.67
CA ALA A 211 -24.37 -14.94 9.63
C ALA A 211 -24.15 -14.37 8.21
N ASN A 212 -23.80 -15.23 7.25
CA ASN A 212 -23.76 -14.89 5.83
C ASN A 212 -25.20 -14.86 5.28
N VAL A 213 -25.96 -13.83 5.65
CA VAL A 213 -27.36 -13.65 5.25
C VAL A 213 -27.41 -12.95 3.89
N ALA A 214 -28.08 -13.56 2.92
CA ALA A 214 -28.28 -12.93 1.61
C ALA A 214 -29.19 -11.68 1.75
N LYS A 215 -28.98 -10.67 0.87
CA LYS A 215 -29.59 -9.33 0.97
C LYS A 215 -31.13 -9.36 1.04
N ASP A 216 -31.74 -10.34 0.39
CA ASP A 216 -33.17 -10.64 0.35
C ASP A 216 -33.73 -11.25 1.66
N GLN A 217 -32.89 -11.93 2.44
CA GLN A 217 -33.31 -12.64 3.66
C GLN A 217 -33.27 -11.76 4.94
N LEU A 218 -32.57 -10.62 4.88
CA LEU A 218 -32.43 -9.67 6.00
C LEU A 218 -33.79 -9.22 6.56
N ALA A 219 -34.77 -8.92 5.70
CA ALA A 219 -36.09 -8.45 6.13
C ALA A 219 -36.86 -9.53 6.93
N ALA A 220 -36.78 -10.80 6.51
CA ALA A 220 -37.41 -11.92 7.21
C ALA A 220 -36.74 -12.20 8.58
N GLN A 221 -35.40 -12.13 8.63
CA GLN A 221 -34.66 -12.28 9.89
C GLN A 221 -34.87 -11.11 10.85
N TRP A 222 -35.03 -9.89 10.34
CA TRP A 222 -35.42 -8.73 11.13
C TRP A 222 -36.77 -8.99 11.81
N GLN A 223 -37.81 -9.35 11.04
CA GLN A 223 -39.15 -9.61 11.59
C GLN A 223 -39.16 -10.74 12.63
N LYS A 224 -38.36 -11.80 12.42
CA LYS A 224 -38.21 -12.92 13.37
C LYS A 224 -37.50 -12.53 14.67
N SER A 225 -36.58 -11.55 14.62
CA SER A 225 -35.67 -11.28 15.73
C SER A 225 -35.92 -9.96 16.47
N LYS A 226 -36.71 -9.03 15.93
CA LYS A 226 -36.92 -7.65 16.43
C LYS A 226 -37.19 -7.48 17.95
N SER A 227 -37.69 -8.51 18.64
CA SER A 227 -37.95 -8.51 20.08
C SER A 227 -36.77 -8.96 20.97
N SER A 228 -35.71 -9.51 20.38
CA SER A 228 -34.54 -10.03 21.11
C SER A 228 -33.35 -9.05 21.02
N PRO A 229 -32.53 -8.91 22.07
CA PRO A 229 -31.30 -8.12 22.00
C PRO A 229 -30.32 -8.70 20.96
N PRO A 230 -29.35 -7.89 20.46
CA PRO A 230 -28.26 -8.41 19.64
C PRO A 230 -27.46 -9.51 20.37
N PRO A 231 -26.86 -10.48 19.66
CA PRO A 231 -25.91 -11.40 20.28
C PRO A 231 -24.69 -10.64 20.80
N ALA A 232 -24.01 -11.20 21.81
CA ALA A 232 -22.75 -10.65 22.27
C ALA A 232 -21.66 -10.78 21.18
N ILE A 233 -20.81 -9.76 21.07
CA ILE A 233 -19.69 -9.75 20.13
C ILE A 233 -18.46 -10.33 20.85
N ASP A 234 -17.98 -11.45 20.32
CA ASP A 234 -16.92 -12.29 20.88
C ASP A 234 -15.73 -12.40 19.91
N ASP A 235 -14.71 -13.18 20.31
CA ASP A 235 -13.50 -13.34 19.50
C ASP A 235 -13.71 -14.07 18.17
N ALA A 236 -14.83 -14.80 17.99
CA ALA A 236 -15.18 -15.46 16.73
C ALA A 236 -15.97 -14.54 15.76
N THR A 237 -16.59 -13.48 16.28
CA THR A 237 -17.48 -12.58 15.53
C THR A 237 -16.94 -11.16 15.38
N HIS A 238 -15.95 -10.74 16.18
CA HIS A 238 -15.46 -9.35 16.19
C HIS A 238 -14.95 -8.86 14.83
N GLU A 239 -14.30 -9.72 14.03
CA GLU A 239 -13.73 -9.32 12.74
C GLU A 239 -14.84 -8.87 11.78
N LYS A 240 -15.90 -9.67 11.69
CA LYS A 240 -17.07 -9.38 10.84
C LYS A 240 -17.82 -8.16 11.34
N TYR A 241 -17.92 -7.99 12.66
CA TYR A 241 -18.53 -6.81 13.27
C TYR A 241 -17.77 -5.52 12.92
N PHE A 242 -16.47 -5.47 13.19
CA PHE A 242 -15.68 -4.27 12.95
C PHE A 242 -15.51 -3.95 11.46
N ASN A 243 -15.39 -4.96 10.59
CA ASN A 243 -15.34 -4.72 9.15
C ASN A 243 -16.70 -4.25 8.58
N CYS A 244 -17.83 -4.71 9.12
CA CYS A 244 -19.14 -4.14 8.81
C CYS A 244 -19.25 -2.66 9.26
N LEU A 245 -18.77 -2.34 10.47
CA LEU A 245 -18.82 -0.98 11.02
C LEU A 245 -17.91 -0.01 10.25
N LEU A 246 -16.67 -0.41 9.97
CA LEU A 246 -15.69 0.42 9.25
C LEU A 246 -16.05 0.58 7.77
N GLY A 247 -16.64 -0.46 7.15
CA GLY A 247 -17.19 -0.37 5.80
C GLY A 247 -18.38 0.60 5.67
N SER A 248 -19.04 0.97 6.78
CA SER A 248 -20.06 2.02 6.78
C SER A 248 -19.50 3.44 6.87
N LEU A 249 -18.17 3.59 7.02
CA LEU A 249 -17.46 4.88 6.90
C LEU A 249 -17.05 5.10 5.45
N ASP A 250 -16.28 4.16 4.89
CA ASP A 250 -15.83 4.15 3.50
C ASP A 250 -15.38 2.74 3.06
N PRO A 251 -15.41 2.38 1.76
CA PRO A 251 -15.08 1.04 1.25
C PRO A 251 -13.59 0.68 1.31
N HIS A 252 -12.73 1.56 1.82
CA HIS A 252 -11.30 1.35 2.01
C HIS A 252 -10.91 1.29 3.50
N SER A 253 -11.82 1.59 4.44
CA SER A 253 -11.57 1.42 5.88
C SER A 253 -11.89 -0.01 6.34
N ALA A 254 -10.99 -0.64 7.09
CA ALA A 254 -11.10 -2.04 7.50
C ALA A 254 -10.27 -2.37 8.77
N TYR A 255 -10.75 -3.34 9.53
CA TYR A 255 -9.99 -4.03 10.57
C TYR A 255 -9.23 -5.19 9.95
N LEU A 256 -7.91 -5.20 10.14
CA LEU A 256 -7.00 -6.23 9.70
C LEU A 256 -6.64 -7.11 10.89
N THR A 257 -6.99 -8.39 10.82
CA THR A 257 -6.50 -9.42 11.73
C THR A 257 -4.96 -9.50 11.71
N PRO A 258 -4.31 -10.14 12.71
CA PRO A 258 -2.85 -10.28 12.73
C PRO A 258 -2.29 -10.96 11.46
N GLU A 259 -3.06 -11.85 10.85
CA GLU A 259 -2.82 -12.51 9.56
C GLU A 259 -2.94 -11.52 8.40
N ALA A 260 -4.08 -10.83 8.27
CA ALA A 260 -4.32 -9.87 7.18
C ALA A 260 -3.31 -8.70 7.20
N PHE A 261 -2.93 -8.24 8.40
CA PHE A 261 -1.88 -7.23 8.57
C PHE A 261 -0.50 -7.75 8.16
N ARG A 262 -0.17 -9.02 8.45
CA ARG A 262 1.07 -9.65 7.98
C ARG A 262 1.13 -9.79 6.46
N GLU A 263 0.04 -10.18 5.79
CA GLU A 263 0.02 -10.24 4.32
C GLU A 263 0.13 -8.85 3.69
N LEU A 264 -0.51 -7.83 4.28
CA LEU A 264 -0.33 -6.44 3.85
C LEU A 264 1.13 -5.98 3.96
N GLN A 265 1.81 -6.31 5.07
CA GLN A 265 3.24 -6.02 5.25
C GLN A 265 4.13 -6.76 4.25
N VAL A 266 3.81 -8.01 3.91
CA VAL A 266 4.53 -8.77 2.87
C VAL A 266 4.38 -8.10 1.50
N GLY A 267 3.15 -7.69 1.15
CA GLY A 267 2.86 -7.00 -0.11
C GLY A 267 3.59 -5.66 -0.25
N THR A 268 3.66 -4.85 0.81
CA THR A 268 4.35 -3.55 0.77
C THR A 268 5.88 -3.67 0.81
N LYS A 269 6.42 -4.66 1.54
CA LYS A 269 7.86 -4.97 1.56
C LYS A 269 8.39 -5.57 0.26
N GLY A 270 7.51 -6.07 -0.59
CA GLY A 270 7.90 -6.83 -1.79
C GLY A 270 8.67 -8.11 -1.48
N SER A 271 8.63 -8.60 -0.23
CA SER A 271 9.44 -9.74 0.19
C SER A 271 8.87 -10.50 1.39
N PHE A 272 9.08 -11.81 1.40
CA PHE A 272 8.66 -12.70 2.49
C PHE A 272 9.63 -13.88 2.66
N ALA A 273 9.72 -14.43 3.87
CA ALA A 273 10.49 -15.64 4.12
C ALA A 273 9.66 -16.90 3.82
N GLY A 274 10.14 -17.74 2.90
CA GLY A 274 9.41 -18.93 2.45
C GLY A 274 10.14 -19.71 1.36
N LEU A 275 9.37 -20.43 0.52
CA LEU A 275 9.90 -21.32 -0.50
C LEU A 275 9.87 -20.74 -1.92
N GLY A 276 9.00 -19.75 -2.19
CA GLY A 276 8.91 -19.09 -3.49
C GLY A 276 8.12 -19.87 -4.53
N MET A 277 6.90 -20.26 -4.21
CA MET A 277 5.98 -20.89 -5.16
C MET A 277 4.55 -20.50 -4.83
N GLU A 278 3.73 -20.40 -5.88
CA GLU A 278 2.29 -20.21 -5.78
C GLU A 278 1.59 -21.57 -5.63
N VAL A 279 0.59 -21.64 -4.76
CA VAL A 279 -0.16 -22.86 -4.44
C VAL A 279 -1.66 -22.58 -4.41
N ALA A 280 -2.44 -23.53 -4.93
CA ALA A 280 -3.90 -23.50 -4.92
C ALA A 280 -4.45 -24.83 -4.40
N LEU A 281 -5.67 -24.84 -3.86
CA LEU A 281 -6.32 -26.07 -3.41
C LEU A 281 -7.03 -26.75 -4.58
N LYS A 282 -6.74 -28.03 -4.85
CA LYS A 282 -7.43 -28.84 -5.86
C LYS A 282 -7.81 -30.19 -5.26
N ASN A 283 -9.12 -30.48 -5.21
CA ASN A 283 -9.69 -31.69 -4.61
C ASN A 283 -9.20 -31.94 -3.16
N GLY A 284 -9.20 -30.90 -2.32
CA GLY A 284 -8.80 -31.00 -0.91
C GLY A 284 -7.30 -31.15 -0.66
N ILE A 285 -6.45 -30.99 -1.69
CA ILE A 285 -4.98 -31.11 -1.58
C ILE A 285 -4.33 -29.83 -2.15
N PRO A 286 -3.30 -29.25 -1.48
CA PRO A 286 -2.52 -28.15 -2.06
C PRO A 286 -1.73 -28.61 -3.29
N VAL A 287 -1.84 -27.86 -4.38
CA VAL A 287 -1.15 -28.12 -5.65
C VAL A 287 -0.36 -26.88 -6.05
N VAL A 288 0.87 -27.07 -6.51
CA VAL A 288 1.73 -25.99 -7.01
C VAL A 288 1.14 -25.46 -8.31
N VAL A 289 0.83 -24.15 -8.33
CA VAL A 289 0.40 -23.44 -9.54
C VAL A 289 1.63 -23.09 -10.38
N SER A 290 2.63 -22.47 -9.75
CA SER A 290 3.91 -22.14 -10.40
C SER A 290 5.02 -21.93 -9.37
N PRO A 291 6.23 -22.48 -9.56
CA PRO A 291 7.42 -22.04 -8.84
C PRO A 291 7.87 -20.64 -9.33
N ILE A 292 8.33 -19.78 -8.42
CA ILE A 292 8.91 -18.49 -8.78
C ILE A 292 10.39 -18.72 -9.13
N GLU A 293 10.84 -18.21 -10.27
CA GLU A 293 12.24 -18.32 -10.72
C GLU A 293 13.25 -17.80 -9.68
N ASP A 294 14.45 -18.38 -9.65
CA ASP A 294 15.52 -18.08 -8.67
C ASP A 294 15.17 -18.27 -7.18
N THR A 295 14.12 -19.03 -6.84
CA THR A 295 13.74 -19.32 -5.45
C THR A 295 14.12 -20.73 -4.98
N PRO A 296 14.05 -21.05 -3.66
CA PRO A 296 14.26 -22.41 -3.16
C PRO A 296 13.40 -23.47 -3.84
N ALA A 297 12.12 -23.21 -4.11
CA ALA A 297 11.21 -24.15 -4.77
C ALA A 297 11.64 -24.45 -6.22
N PHE A 298 11.97 -23.41 -6.98
CA PHE A 298 12.47 -23.53 -8.34
C PHE A 298 13.82 -24.27 -8.39
N ARG A 299 14.78 -23.90 -7.53
CA ARG A 299 16.08 -24.59 -7.39
C ARG A 299 15.94 -26.05 -6.94
N ALA A 300 14.90 -26.39 -6.18
CA ALA A 300 14.59 -27.76 -5.78
C ALA A 300 13.89 -28.59 -6.87
N GLY A 301 13.61 -28.01 -8.05
CA GLY A 301 12.99 -28.72 -9.16
C GLY A 301 11.50 -29.02 -8.95
N ILE A 302 10.81 -28.24 -8.11
CA ILE A 302 9.35 -28.27 -7.97
C ILE A 302 8.72 -27.71 -9.26
N LEU A 303 7.66 -28.36 -9.75
CA LEU A 303 7.00 -28.00 -11.01
C LEU A 303 5.52 -27.65 -10.79
N ALA A 304 4.96 -26.89 -11.73
CA ALA A 304 3.51 -26.69 -11.82
C ALA A 304 2.78 -28.04 -11.91
N GLY A 305 1.71 -28.20 -11.14
CA GLY A 305 0.94 -29.44 -11.03
C GLY A 305 1.40 -30.43 -9.95
N ASP A 306 2.56 -30.22 -9.31
CA ASP A 306 2.99 -31.04 -8.18
C ASP A 306 1.98 -30.93 -7.02
N ARG A 307 1.45 -32.07 -6.55
CA ARG A 307 0.54 -32.14 -5.41
C ARG A 307 1.35 -32.28 -4.13
N ILE A 308 1.23 -31.34 -3.20
CA ILE A 308 1.90 -31.43 -1.90
C ILE A 308 1.08 -32.39 -1.04
N LEU A 309 1.62 -33.56 -0.71
CA LEU A 309 0.98 -34.61 0.12
C LEU A 309 1.31 -34.46 1.61
N GLU A 310 2.54 -34.03 1.94
CA GLU A 310 2.96 -33.80 3.32
C GLU A 310 3.83 -32.56 3.45
N ILE A 311 3.75 -31.89 4.59
CA ILE A 311 4.68 -30.83 5.02
C ILE A 311 5.20 -31.20 6.41
N ASP A 312 6.51 -31.37 6.57
CA ASP A 312 7.17 -31.85 7.79
C ASP A 312 6.50 -33.12 8.37
N ALA A 313 6.25 -34.10 7.49
CA ALA A 313 5.55 -35.37 7.74
C ALA A 313 4.07 -35.24 8.20
N ARG A 314 3.47 -34.05 8.14
CA ARG A 314 2.04 -33.84 8.35
C ARG A 314 1.31 -33.94 7.02
N SER A 315 0.34 -34.86 6.92
CA SER A 315 -0.57 -34.95 5.76
C SER A 315 -1.24 -33.61 5.48
N THR A 316 -1.24 -33.18 4.22
CA THR A 316 -1.95 -32.00 3.71
C THR A 316 -3.36 -32.31 3.22
N LYS A 317 -3.73 -33.59 3.15
CA LYS A 317 -5.07 -33.99 2.72
C LYS A 317 -6.11 -33.37 3.67
N ASP A 318 -7.09 -32.68 3.08
CA ASP A 318 -8.16 -31.97 3.78
C ASP A 318 -7.66 -30.80 4.69
N MET A 319 -6.39 -30.40 4.55
CA MET A 319 -5.79 -29.25 5.24
C MET A 319 -6.24 -27.94 4.57
N PRO A 320 -6.70 -26.92 5.33
CA PRO A 320 -6.95 -25.60 4.80
C PRO A 320 -5.69 -25.01 4.13
N LEU A 321 -5.85 -24.40 2.94
CA LEU A 321 -4.71 -23.89 2.15
C LEU A 321 -3.82 -22.92 2.96
N ASN A 322 -4.43 -22.08 3.79
CA ASN A 322 -3.72 -21.13 4.65
C ASN A 322 -2.80 -21.83 5.67
N ASP A 323 -3.19 -22.98 6.20
CA ASP A 323 -2.38 -23.70 7.18
C ASP A 323 -1.21 -24.45 6.50
N ALA A 324 -1.43 -24.96 5.29
CA ALA A 324 -0.33 -25.44 4.44
C ALA A 324 0.68 -24.31 4.14
N VAL A 325 0.20 -23.11 3.81
CA VAL A 325 1.05 -21.92 3.59
C VAL A 325 1.80 -21.51 4.86
N LYS A 326 1.15 -21.53 6.04
CA LYS A 326 1.82 -21.25 7.33
C LYS A 326 2.95 -22.25 7.62
N LEU A 327 2.76 -23.54 7.32
CA LEU A 327 3.80 -24.57 7.48
C LEU A 327 4.94 -24.40 6.47
N MET A 328 4.66 -23.95 5.23
CA MET A 328 5.71 -23.69 4.23
C MET A 328 6.49 -22.40 4.48
N ARG A 329 5.85 -21.36 5.05
CA ARG A 329 6.52 -20.13 5.51
C ARG A 329 7.27 -20.37 6.83
N GLY A 330 8.16 -19.44 7.19
CA GLY A 330 8.99 -19.55 8.39
C GLY A 330 10.31 -18.77 8.25
N PRO A 331 11.14 -18.68 9.31
CA PRO A 331 12.35 -17.86 9.30
C PRO A 331 13.36 -18.29 8.23
N LYS A 332 14.07 -17.31 7.63
CA LYS A 332 15.17 -17.57 6.68
C LYS A 332 16.18 -18.56 7.27
N GLY A 333 16.67 -19.49 6.45
CA GLY A 333 17.65 -20.51 6.83
C GLY A 333 17.07 -21.74 7.52
N THR A 334 15.80 -21.71 7.95
CA THR A 334 15.13 -22.91 8.50
C THR A 334 14.79 -23.90 7.39
N ARG A 335 14.75 -25.20 7.73
CA ARG A 335 14.40 -26.27 6.80
C ARG A 335 12.90 -26.63 6.87
N VAL A 336 12.39 -27.20 5.79
CA VAL A 336 11.07 -27.83 5.69
C VAL A 336 11.13 -28.98 4.70
N SER A 337 10.54 -30.12 5.07
CA SER A 337 10.38 -31.29 4.20
C SER A 337 9.01 -31.24 3.52
N LEU A 338 8.99 -31.36 2.19
CA LEU A 338 7.78 -31.56 1.41
C LEU A 338 7.77 -32.98 0.84
N THR A 339 6.64 -33.67 0.94
CA THR A 339 6.38 -34.89 0.16
C THR A 339 5.44 -34.50 -0.97
N LEU A 340 5.87 -34.67 -2.22
CA LEU A 340 5.16 -34.25 -3.43
C LEU A 340 4.75 -35.45 -4.28
N GLN A 341 3.56 -35.42 -4.86
CA GLN A 341 3.13 -36.37 -5.89
C GLN A 341 3.08 -35.65 -7.24
N ARG A 342 3.99 -36.04 -8.14
CA ARG A 342 4.06 -35.55 -9.51
C ARG A 342 3.22 -36.42 -10.44
N GLU A 343 2.56 -35.81 -11.41
CA GLU A 343 1.82 -36.55 -12.44
C GLU A 343 2.79 -37.37 -13.31
N GLY A 344 2.42 -38.61 -13.64
CA GLY A 344 3.28 -39.54 -14.38
C GLY A 344 4.42 -40.18 -13.60
N GLN A 345 4.61 -39.89 -12.29
CA GLN A 345 5.58 -40.58 -11.43
C GLN A 345 4.88 -41.46 -10.40
N ALA A 346 5.26 -42.74 -10.30
CA ALA A 346 4.59 -43.71 -9.43
C ALA A 346 4.94 -43.56 -7.93
N ALA A 347 6.07 -42.93 -7.60
CA ALA A 347 6.54 -42.75 -6.23
C ALA A 347 6.55 -41.25 -5.84
N PRO A 348 6.13 -40.87 -4.62
CA PRO A 348 6.24 -39.49 -4.14
C PRO A 348 7.69 -39.02 -4.00
N LEU A 349 7.95 -37.76 -4.34
CA LEU A 349 9.24 -37.09 -4.16
C LEU A 349 9.31 -36.46 -2.77
N ARG A 350 10.31 -36.80 -1.95
CA ARG A 350 10.57 -36.12 -0.67
C ARG A 350 11.71 -35.12 -0.83
N LEU A 351 11.41 -33.84 -0.70
CA LEU A 351 12.36 -32.73 -0.87
C LEU A 351 12.52 -31.97 0.45
N THR A 352 13.76 -31.72 0.88
CA THR A 352 14.04 -30.82 1.99
C THR A 352 14.53 -29.48 1.46
N LEU A 353 13.73 -28.43 1.67
CA LEU A 353 14.04 -27.08 1.21
C LEU A 353 14.53 -26.23 2.39
N VAL A 354 15.38 -25.24 2.08
CA VAL A 354 15.77 -24.18 3.02
C VAL A 354 14.96 -22.94 2.67
N ARG A 355 14.23 -22.38 3.66
CA ARG A 355 13.45 -21.15 3.48
C ARG A 355 14.39 -19.96 3.25
N ASP A 356 14.06 -19.11 2.29
CA ASP A 356 14.83 -17.91 1.97
C ASP A 356 13.90 -16.69 1.84
N VAL A 357 14.47 -15.49 1.75
CA VAL A 357 13.73 -14.28 1.43
C VAL A 357 13.41 -14.29 -0.06
N ILE A 358 12.13 -14.47 -0.36
CA ILE A 358 11.56 -14.41 -1.70
C ILE A 358 11.33 -12.94 -2.05
N LEU A 359 11.91 -12.49 -3.16
CA LEU A 359 11.69 -11.14 -3.70
C LEU A 359 10.59 -11.19 -4.77
N VAL A 360 9.56 -10.37 -4.59
CA VAL A 360 8.52 -10.15 -5.60
C VAL A 360 9.00 -9.00 -6.50
N ARG A 361 9.43 -9.31 -7.73
CA ARG A 361 9.93 -8.27 -8.65
C ARG A 361 8.79 -7.37 -9.11
N SER A 362 8.67 -6.18 -8.52
CA SER A 362 7.67 -5.16 -8.86
C SER A 362 7.98 -4.39 -10.14
N VAL A 363 9.26 -4.33 -10.54
CA VAL A 363 9.74 -3.64 -11.73
C VAL A 363 10.17 -4.65 -12.80
N ARG A 364 9.75 -4.40 -14.05
CA ARG A 364 10.22 -5.14 -15.24
C ARG A 364 10.67 -4.14 -16.30
N PHE A 365 11.70 -4.46 -17.08
CA PHE A 365 12.20 -3.54 -18.10
C PHE A 365 12.71 -4.30 -19.34
N ARG A 366 12.71 -3.60 -20.49
CA ARG A 366 13.32 -4.08 -21.75
C ARG A 366 13.69 -2.89 -22.65
N SER A 367 14.69 -3.07 -23.50
CA SER A 367 14.91 -2.15 -24.63
C SER A 367 13.79 -2.31 -25.65
N LEU A 368 13.33 -1.20 -26.22
CA LEU A 368 12.29 -1.15 -27.26
C LEU A 368 12.90 -0.96 -28.65
N ALA A 369 13.93 -0.14 -28.75
CA ALA A 369 14.75 0.12 -29.92
C ALA A 369 16.06 0.78 -29.48
N ASP A 370 16.97 1.08 -30.42
CA ASP A 370 18.22 1.78 -30.13
C ASP A 370 17.99 3.14 -29.44
N GLY A 371 18.31 3.21 -28.15
CA GLY A 371 18.10 4.38 -27.29
C GLY A 371 16.71 4.50 -26.65
N TYR A 372 15.78 3.57 -26.86
CA TYR A 372 14.42 3.66 -26.30
C TYR A 372 14.17 2.57 -25.26
N GLY A 373 13.81 2.97 -24.04
CA GLY A 373 13.55 2.07 -22.91
C GLY A 373 12.06 1.83 -22.65
N TYR A 374 11.75 0.68 -22.07
CA TYR A 374 10.47 0.37 -21.42
C TYR A 374 10.72 -0.03 -19.98
N VAL A 375 10.01 0.61 -19.04
CA VAL A 375 9.96 0.23 -17.64
C VAL A 375 8.49 0.07 -17.25
N ARG A 376 8.13 -1.09 -16.72
CA ARG A 376 6.82 -1.38 -16.14
C ARG A 376 6.95 -1.44 -14.63
N ILE A 377 6.12 -0.69 -13.93
CA ILE A 377 5.88 -0.86 -12.50
C ILE A 377 4.56 -1.63 -12.38
N ALA A 378 4.59 -2.74 -11.64
CA ALA A 378 3.41 -3.55 -11.35
C ALA A 378 2.83 -3.28 -9.96
N GLN A 379 3.63 -2.72 -9.06
CA GLN A 379 3.23 -2.25 -7.74
C GLN A 379 4.30 -1.33 -7.11
N PHE A 380 3.89 -0.40 -6.26
CA PHE A 380 4.79 0.44 -5.47
C PHE A 380 5.13 -0.21 -4.11
N GLN A 381 6.35 -0.75 -4.02
CA GLN A 381 6.88 -1.48 -2.86
C GLN A 381 8.14 -0.78 -2.34
N GLU A 382 8.67 -1.17 -1.18
CA GLU A 382 9.83 -0.49 -0.53
C GLU A 382 11.03 -0.32 -1.47
N ARG A 383 11.28 -1.30 -2.35
CA ARG A 383 12.42 -1.30 -3.30
C ARG A 383 12.13 -0.69 -4.67
N THR A 384 10.87 -0.38 -5.01
CA THR A 384 10.50 -0.03 -6.39
C THR A 384 11.29 1.17 -6.93
N ALA A 385 11.67 2.15 -6.10
CA ALA A 385 12.47 3.29 -6.53
C ALA A 385 13.93 2.92 -6.90
N ASP A 386 14.55 1.99 -6.17
CA ASP A 386 15.90 1.49 -6.45
C ASP A 386 15.89 0.56 -7.68
N ASP A 387 14.89 -0.33 -7.75
CA ASP A 387 14.75 -1.28 -8.85
C ASP A 387 14.41 -0.56 -10.19
N VAL A 388 13.65 0.55 -10.16
CA VAL A 388 13.52 1.49 -11.31
C VAL A 388 14.86 2.14 -11.66
N GLY A 389 15.67 2.51 -10.66
CA GLY A 389 17.00 3.05 -10.89
C GLY A 389 17.91 2.09 -11.64
N ALA A 390 18.04 0.86 -11.14
CA ALA A 390 18.82 -0.21 -11.76
C ALA A 390 18.30 -0.58 -13.17
N ALA A 391 16.98 -0.53 -13.39
CA ALA A 391 16.40 -0.69 -14.73
C ALA A 391 16.87 0.42 -15.69
N LEU A 392 16.83 1.68 -15.27
CA LEU A 392 17.26 2.83 -16.08
C LEU A 392 18.77 2.84 -16.34
N ASP A 393 19.59 2.45 -15.36
CA ASP A 393 21.04 2.26 -15.52
C ASP A 393 21.33 1.16 -16.56
N SER A 394 20.64 0.03 -16.48
CA SER A 394 20.77 -1.08 -17.43
C SER A 394 20.37 -0.68 -18.86
N LEU A 395 19.27 0.06 -18.99
CA LEU A 395 18.79 0.58 -20.29
C LEU A 395 19.74 1.61 -20.89
N ARG A 396 20.34 2.50 -20.08
CA ARG A 396 21.41 3.43 -20.52
C ARG A 396 22.65 2.68 -21.00
N ALA A 397 23.13 1.71 -20.22
CA ALA A 397 24.31 0.92 -20.58
C ALA A 397 24.12 0.19 -21.92
N ALA A 398 22.94 -0.38 -22.15
CA ALA A 398 22.56 -1.01 -23.42
C ALA A 398 22.38 -0.02 -24.60
N SER A 399 22.33 1.29 -24.34
CA SER A 399 22.04 2.36 -25.32
C SER A 399 23.22 3.31 -25.56
N GLY A 400 24.45 2.91 -25.22
CA GLY A 400 25.63 3.77 -25.38
C GLY A 400 25.73 4.92 -24.37
N GLY A 401 25.08 4.80 -23.21
CA GLY A 401 25.21 5.71 -22.07
C GLY A 401 24.05 6.70 -21.87
N SER A 402 23.13 6.84 -22.83
CA SER A 402 21.95 7.72 -22.68
C SER A 402 20.70 7.13 -23.33
N LEU A 403 19.53 7.61 -22.90
CA LEU A 403 18.23 7.26 -23.49
C LEU A 403 17.71 8.42 -24.35
N LYS A 404 17.22 8.07 -25.54
CA LYS A 404 16.49 8.95 -26.47
C LYS A 404 15.01 9.06 -26.07
N GLY A 405 14.47 8.12 -25.30
CA GLY A 405 13.12 8.18 -24.75
C GLY A 405 12.75 6.98 -23.87
N LEU A 406 11.68 7.13 -23.08
CA LEU A 406 11.21 6.11 -22.13
C LEU A 406 9.68 5.93 -22.20
N VAL A 407 9.23 4.68 -22.28
CA VAL A 407 7.84 4.31 -21.96
C VAL A 407 7.80 3.81 -20.51
N LEU A 408 7.00 4.47 -19.67
CA LEU A 408 6.75 4.10 -18.28
C LEU A 408 5.33 3.52 -18.17
N ASP A 409 5.21 2.22 -17.95
CA ASP A 409 3.92 1.51 -17.94
C ASP A 409 3.43 1.29 -16.50
N LEU A 410 2.30 1.95 -16.17
CA LEU A 410 1.60 1.87 -14.88
C LEU A 410 0.20 1.22 -15.02
N ARG A 411 -0.10 0.62 -16.18
CA ARG A 411 -1.41 -0.02 -16.45
C ARG A 411 -1.60 -1.23 -15.53
N ASN A 412 -2.76 -1.35 -14.91
CA ASN A 412 -3.06 -2.39 -13.91
C ASN A 412 -2.12 -2.37 -12.68
N ASP A 413 -1.49 -1.24 -12.35
CA ASP A 413 -0.79 -1.05 -11.07
C ASP A 413 -1.75 -0.41 -10.04
N PRO A 414 -2.22 -1.16 -9.01
CA PRO A 414 -3.17 -0.67 -8.01
C PRO A 414 -2.53 0.32 -7.00
N GLY A 415 -1.26 0.67 -7.18
CA GLY A 415 -0.51 1.61 -6.37
C GLY A 415 0.34 0.90 -5.32
N GLY A 416 0.35 1.42 -4.09
CA GLY A 416 1.17 0.93 -2.99
C GLY A 416 1.75 2.07 -2.16
N LEU A 417 3.03 2.00 -1.83
CA LEU A 417 3.68 2.97 -0.94
C LEU A 417 3.83 4.37 -1.56
N LEU A 418 3.18 5.36 -0.93
CA LEU A 418 3.29 6.79 -1.26
C LEU A 418 4.73 7.24 -1.46
N ASN A 419 5.60 6.98 -0.48
CA ASN A 419 6.99 7.40 -0.53
C ASN A 419 7.74 6.78 -1.71
N SER A 420 7.40 5.55 -2.15
CA SER A 420 8.00 4.98 -3.35
C SER A 420 7.57 5.71 -4.62
N ALA A 421 6.31 6.15 -4.74
CA ALA A 421 5.88 6.95 -5.89
C ALA A 421 6.55 8.34 -5.88
N VAL A 422 6.68 8.96 -4.71
CA VAL A 422 7.41 10.24 -4.55
C VAL A 422 8.88 10.09 -4.96
N SER A 423 9.56 9.03 -4.51
CA SER A 423 10.98 8.79 -4.87
C SER A 423 11.15 8.47 -6.36
N VAL A 424 10.24 7.70 -6.98
CA VAL A 424 10.27 7.46 -8.44
C VAL A 424 10.03 8.76 -9.21
N ALA A 425 9.00 9.54 -8.86
CA ALA A 425 8.71 10.83 -9.50
C ALA A 425 9.90 11.80 -9.37
N SER A 426 10.57 11.80 -8.22
CA SER A 426 11.74 12.64 -7.93
C SER A 426 12.96 12.33 -8.80
N ARG A 427 13.02 11.20 -9.51
CA ARG A 427 14.06 10.94 -10.53
C ARG A 427 13.84 11.76 -11.80
N PHE A 428 12.58 12.09 -12.12
CA PHE A 428 12.20 12.76 -13.38
C PHE A 428 11.87 14.24 -13.20
N ILE A 429 11.48 14.66 -12.00
CA ILE A 429 11.11 16.05 -11.66
C ILE A 429 12.25 16.67 -10.84
N ASP A 430 12.79 17.80 -11.30
CA ASP A 430 13.95 18.45 -10.68
C ASP A 430 13.59 19.12 -9.34
N ALA A 431 12.50 19.88 -9.31
CA ALA A 431 12.03 20.63 -8.14
C ALA A 431 10.49 20.83 -8.17
N GLY A 432 9.89 21.11 -7.01
CA GLY A 432 8.46 21.42 -6.86
C GLY A 432 7.63 20.27 -6.28
N LEU A 433 6.33 20.54 -6.10
CA LEU A 433 5.39 19.63 -5.43
C LEU A 433 5.16 18.38 -6.27
N ILE A 434 5.24 17.18 -5.69
CA ILE A 434 4.87 15.91 -6.32
C ILE A 434 3.42 15.57 -6.01
N VAL A 435 3.03 15.68 -4.74
CA VAL A 435 1.67 15.40 -4.26
C VAL A 435 1.46 16.13 -2.93
N SER A 436 0.25 16.60 -2.68
CA SER A 436 -0.19 17.04 -1.36
C SER A 436 -1.25 16.11 -0.79
N MET A 437 -1.31 16.03 0.53
CA MET A 437 -2.37 15.38 1.29
C MET A 437 -3.12 16.46 2.07
N GLN A 438 -4.44 16.38 2.07
CA GLN A 438 -5.30 17.19 2.92
C GLN A 438 -6.11 16.25 3.84
N GLY A 439 -5.93 16.40 5.15
CA GLY A 439 -6.67 15.65 6.17
C GLY A 439 -7.78 16.49 6.81
N ARG A 440 -8.49 15.89 7.78
CA ARG A 440 -9.51 16.59 8.58
C ARG A 440 -8.94 17.81 9.30
N GLU A 441 -7.77 17.63 9.92
CA GLU A 441 -7.06 18.68 10.64
C GLU A 441 -5.99 19.34 9.76
N LYS A 442 -5.75 20.64 9.95
CA LYS A 442 -4.68 21.36 9.23
C LYS A 442 -3.28 20.78 9.51
N SER A 443 -3.08 20.16 10.68
CA SER A 443 -1.84 19.45 11.04
C SER A 443 -1.63 18.14 10.28
N SER A 444 -2.71 17.54 9.76
CA SER A 444 -2.67 16.34 8.93
C SER A 444 -2.35 16.63 7.45
N ASN A 445 -2.28 17.91 7.07
CA ASN A 445 -1.90 18.30 5.72
C ASN A 445 -0.39 18.12 5.52
N GLN A 446 0.01 17.44 4.44
CA GLN A 446 1.40 17.11 4.13
C GLN A 446 1.72 17.44 2.68
N HIS A 447 2.89 18.00 2.40
CA HIS A 447 3.34 18.38 1.06
C HIS A 447 4.64 17.64 0.70
N TYR A 448 4.57 16.75 -0.28
CA TYR A 448 5.71 15.94 -0.72
C TYR A 448 6.39 16.62 -1.90
N GLN A 449 7.53 17.26 -1.63
CA GLN A 449 8.35 17.94 -2.63
C GLN A 449 9.28 16.94 -3.35
N ALA A 450 9.73 17.30 -4.57
CA ALA A 450 10.72 16.52 -5.31
C ALA A 450 12.02 16.38 -4.51
N GLN A 451 12.47 15.14 -4.32
CA GLN A 451 13.65 14.81 -3.53
C GLN A 451 14.97 15.09 -4.29
N ARG A 452 16.05 15.31 -3.53
CA ARG A 452 17.42 15.44 -4.06
C ARG A 452 18.02 14.05 -4.33
N VAL A 453 17.60 13.44 -5.44
CA VAL A 453 18.10 12.15 -5.94
C VAL A 453 18.79 12.33 -7.30
N ALA A 454 19.49 11.30 -7.78
CA ALA A 454 20.04 11.27 -9.14
C ALA A 454 18.92 11.47 -10.18
N LYS A 455 19.06 12.51 -11.01
CA LYS A 455 18.05 12.93 -11.99
C LYS A 455 18.26 12.26 -13.33
N GLU A 456 17.15 11.95 -14.00
CA GLU A 456 17.14 11.46 -15.36
C GLU A 456 17.25 12.61 -16.37
N PRO A 457 18.12 12.51 -17.40
CA PRO A 457 18.26 13.55 -18.43
C PRO A 457 16.94 13.94 -19.11
N ALA A 458 16.94 15.10 -19.75
CA ALA A 458 15.79 15.64 -20.49
C ALA A 458 15.53 14.88 -21.80
N TYR A 459 14.99 13.67 -21.71
CA TYR A 459 14.44 12.90 -22.83
C TYR A 459 12.89 12.79 -22.75
N PRO A 460 12.19 12.61 -23.89
CA PRO A 460 10.75 12.31 -23.94
C PRO A 460 10.34 11.12 -23.07
N ILE A 461 9.22 11.25 -22.36
CA ILE A 461 8.60 10.18 -21.57
C ILE A 461 7.12 10.07 -21.92
N ALA A 462 6.66 8.84 -22.15
CA ALA A 462 5.25 8.49 -22.29
C ALA A 462 4.84 7.60 -21.11
N VAL A 463 3.80 7.97 -20.37
CA VAL A 463 3.27 7.20 -19.22
C VAL A 463 2.00 6.49 -19.66
N LEU A 464 1.94 5.16 -19.52
CA LEU A 464 0.76 4.37 -19.85
C LEU A 464 -0.11 4.14 -18.61
N ILE A 465 -1.39 4.50 -18.70
CA ILE A 465 -2.41 4.29 -17.65
C ILE A 465 -3.68 3.63 -18.21
N ASN A 466 -4.46 3.02 -17.32
CA ASN A 466 -5.82 2.54 -17.58
C ASN A 466 -6.64 2.53 -16.29
N GLY A 467 -7.90 2.09 -16.33
CA GLY A 467 -8.76 1.99 -15.15
C GLY A 467 -8.26 1.05 -14.03
N GLY A 468 -7.19 0.26 -14.26
CA GLY A 468 -6.50 -0.51 -13.24
C GLY A 468 -5.32 0.22 -12.58
N SER A 469 -4.95 1.41 -13.06
CA SER A 469 -3.96 2.29 -12.43
C SER A 469 -4.62 3.02 -11.25
N ALA A 470 -4.09 2.89 -10.03
CA ALA A 470 -4.68 3.50 -8.84
C ALA A 470 -3.64 4.07 -7.84
N SER A 471 -4.06 5.04 -7.03
CA SER A 471 -3.34 5.55 -5.86
C SER A 471 -1.89 6.00 -6.16
N ALA A 472 -0.86 5.28 -5.71
CA ALA A 472 0.54 5.62 -5.96
C ALA A 472 0.89 5.75 -7.46
N SER A 473 0.21 4.98 -8.32
CA SER A 473 0.31 5.08 -9.79
C SER A 473 -0.26 6.39 -10.33
N GLU A 474 -1.38 6.84 -9.76
CA GLU A 474 -2.05 8.09 -10.10
C GLU A 474 -1.26 9.31 -9.62
N ILE A 475 -0.59 9.18 -8.46
CA ILE A 475 0.36 10.18 -7.95
C ILE A 475 1.53 10.34 -8.92
N LEU A 476 2.14 9.25 -9.38
CA LEU A 476 3.27 9.33 -10.31
C LEU A 476 2.83 9.89 -11.67
N ALA A 477 1.71 9.42 -12.24
CA ALA A 477 1.20 9.92 -13.51
C ALA A 477 0.82 11.41 -13.41
N GLY A 478 0.03 11.80 -12.40
CA GLY A 478 -0.40 13.18 -12.18
C GLY A 478 0.74 14.15 -11.89
N ALA A 479 1.76 13.73 -11.13
CA ALA A 479 2.96 14.54 -10.92
C ALA A 479 3.71 14.79 -12.23
N LEU A 480 3.94 13.75 -13.04
CA LEU A 480 4.64 13.89 -14.32
C LEU A 480 3.84 14.72 -15.34
N GLN A 481 2.50 14.61 -15.32
CA GLN A 481 1.59 15.37 -16.18
C GLN A 481 1.54 16.85 -15.79
N ASP A 482 1.29 17.17 -14.52
CA ASP A 482 1.16 18.55 -14.04
C ASP A 482 2.49 19.34 -14.16
N HIS A 483 3.64 18.66 -14.02
CA HIS A 483 4.96 19.24 -14.31
C HIS A 483 5.29 19.33 -15.81
N ARG A 484 4.44 18.81 -16.70
CA ARG A 484 4.68 18.66 -18.15
C ARG A 484 5.97 17.90 -18.46
N ARG A 485 6.33 16.94 -17.60
CA ARG A 485 7.55 16.12 -17.71
C ARG A 485 7.37 14.89 -18.59
N ALA A 486 6.14 14.39 -18.70
CA ALA A 486 5.76 13.27 -19.54
C ALA A 486 4.36 13.47 -20.14
N THR A 487 4.08 12.78 -21.24
CA THR A 487 2.72 12.69 -21.81
C THR A 487 2.04 11.43 -21.28
N VAL A 488 0.85 11.57 -20.70
CA VAL A 488 0.02 10.47 -20.21
C VAL A 488 -0.86 9.94 -21.33
N VAL A 489 -0.86 8.62 -21.53
CA VAL A 489 -1.51 7.96 -22.68
C VAL A 489 -2.27 6.72 -22.20
N GLY A 490 -3.45 6.48 -22.76
CA GLY A 490 -4.24 5.28 -22.48
C GLY A 490 -5.68 5.61 -22.12
N ALA A 491 -6.18 5.06 -21.01
CA ALA A 491 -7.54 5.33 -20.52
C ALA A 491 -7.48 5.94 -19.11
N ARG A 492 -8.53 6.69 -18.74
CA ARG A 492 -8.71 7.29 -17.41
C ARG A 492 -8.44 6.27 -16.29
N SER A 493 -7.72 6.71 -15.26
CA SER A 493 -7.35 5.86 -14.11
C SER A 493 -8.47 5.69 -13.09
N PHE A 494 -8.26 4.85 -12.08
CA PHE A 494 -9.31 4.37 -11.17
C PHE A 494 -10.00 5.47 -10.32
N GLY A 495 -9.26 6.51 -9.92
CA GLY A 495 -9.76 7.56 -9.02
C GLY A 495 -9.63 7.25 -7.53
N LYS A 496 -8.56 6.54 -7.11
CA LYS A 496 -8.30 6.24 -5.69
C LYS A 496 -7.43 7.32 -5.05
N GLY A 497 -8.03 8.47 -4.79
CA GLY A 497 -7.39 9.61 -4.13
C GLY A 497 -7.36 9.57 -2.61
N SER A 498 -7.88 8.54 -1.95
CA SER A 498 -7.89 8.45 -0.48
C SER A 498 -6.56 7.93 0.09
N VAL A 499 -6.11 8.55 1.18
CA VAL A 499 -4.93 8.13 1.96
C VAL A 499 -5.37 7.15 3.04
N GLN A 500 -4.88 5.90 2.99
CA GLN A 500 -5.07 4.96 4.08
C GLN A 500 -3.87 4.94 5.02
N THR A 501 -4.09 5.29 6.30
CA THR A 501 -3.12 5.07 7.38
C THR A 501 -3.35 3.69 7.98
N ILE A 502 -2.26 2.96 8.25
CA ILE A 502 -2.30 1.71 9.02
C ILE A 502 -1.95 2.03 10.47
N VAL A 503 -2.90 1.85 11.39
CA VAL A 503 -2.72 2.04 12.83
C VAL A 503 -2.64 0.66 13.50
N PRO A 504 -1.47 0.20 13.95
CA PRO A 504 -1.34 -1.05 14.69
C PRO A 504 -2.11 -0.99 16.02
N ILE A 505 -2.71 -2.11 16.40
CA ILE A 505 -3.45 -2.30 17.65
C ILE A 505 -3.18 -3.72 18.17
N ASP A 506 -3.40 -3.98 19.46
CA ASP A 506 -2.94 -5.21 20.14
C ASP A 506 -3.33 -6.53 19.43
N GLN A 507 -4.49 -6.54 18.76
CA GLN A 507 -5.03 -7.70 18.03
C GLN A 507 -4.96 -7.57 16.50
N GLY A 508 -4.18 -6.63 15.94
CA GLY A 508 -4.03 -6.48 14.48
C GLY A 508 -3.65 -5.08 14.03
N ALA A 509 -4.40 -4.54 13.06
CA ALA A 509 -4.27 -3.15 12.64
C ALA A 509 -5.60 -2.59 12.10
N LEU A 510 -5.78 -1.28 12.17
CA LEU A 510 -6.82 -0.57 11.46
C LEU A 510 -6.23 0.07 10.20
N LYS A 511 -6.83 -0.22 9.05
CA LYS A 511 -6.63 0.55 7.82
C LYS A 511 -7.75 1.58 7.77
N LEU A 512 -7.42 2.87 7.88
CA LEU A 512 -8.42 3.94 7.91
C LEU A 512 -8.11 5.00 6.86
N THR A 513 -9.13 5.52 6.19
CA THR A 513 -8.99 6.70 5.35
C THR A 513 -8.82 7.94 6.23
N THR A 514 -7.68 8.64 6.11
CA THR A 514 -7.27 9.74 7.00
C THR A 514 -7.07 11.09 6.30
N ALA A 515 -6.89 11.07 4.98
CA ALA A 515 -6.70 12.24 4.14
C ALA A 515 -7.07 11.96 2.67
N ILE A 516 -7.01 12.98 1.83
CA ILE A 516 -7.19 12.92 0.37
C ILE A 516 -5.92 13.46 -0.32
N TYR A 517 -5.50 12.81 -1.40
CA TYR A 517 -4.40 13.19 -2.28
C TYR A 517 -4.84 14.21 -3.34
N TYR A 518 -3.99 15.20 -3.55
CA TYR A 518 -4.13 16.22 -4.59
C TYR A 518 -2.87 16.26 -5.46
N THR A 519 -3.06 16.43 -6.77
CA THR A 519 -1.95 16.60 -7.73
C THR A 519 -1.26 17.96 -7.54
N PRO A 520 -0.09 18.21 -8.16
CA PRO A 520 0.60 19.50 -8.04
C PRO A 520 -0.24 20.72 -8.42
N ASN A 521 -1.16 20.58 -9.38
CA ASN A 521 -2.13 21.63 -9.76
C ASN A 521 -3.40 21.68 -8.88
N GLY A 522 -3.42 20.97 -7.74
CA GLY A 522 -4.52 21.01 -6.78
C GLY A 522 -5.77 20.21 -7.17
N LYS A 523 -5.69 19.31 -8.15
CA LYS A 523 -6.82 18.43 -8.52
C LYS A 523 -6.93 17.29 -7.52
N SER A 524 -8.13 17.04 -6.99
CA SER A 524 -8.41 15.84 -6.19
C SER A 524 -8.35 14.61 -7.07
N LEU A 525 -7.68 13.55 -6.60
CA LEU A 525 -7.68 12.25 -7.28
C LEU A 525 -8.94 11.42 -6.96
N GLN A 526 -9.64 11.71 -5.86
CA GLN A 526 -10.71 10.85 -5.34
C GLN A 526 -11.96 10.93 -6.24
N GLN A 527 -12.43 9.76 -6.71
CA GLN A 527 -13.53 9.59 -7.67
C GLN A 527 -13.32 10.25 -9.05
N VAL A 528 -12.16 10.89 -9.29
CA VAL A 528 -11.84 11.56 -10.54
C VAL A 528 -10.73 10.83 -11.30
N GLY A 529 -9.63 10.49 -10.63
CA GLY A 529 -8.44 9.91 -11.26
C GLY A 529 -7.67 10.89 -12.15
N ILE A 530 -6.76 10.32 -12.94
CA ILE A 530 -5.96 10.99 -13.97
C ILE A 530 -6.63 10.75 -15.32
N GLU A 531 -6.95 11.84 -16.01
CA GLU A 531 -7.34 11.82 -17.41
C GLU A 531 -6.07 11.83 -18.27
N PRO A 532 -5.92 10.92 -19.25
CA PRO A 532 -4.75 10.90 -20.13
C PRO A 532 -4.73 12.11 -21.07
N ASP A 533 -3.53 12.61 -21.40
CA ASP A 533 -3.36 13.64 -22.44
C ASP A 533 -3.74 13.11 -23.83
N ILE A 534 -3.58 11.80 -24.04
CA ILE A 534 -3.98 11.08 -25.25
C ILE A 534 -4.82 9.87 -24.86
N ALA A 535 -6.13 9.97 -25.06
CA ALA A 535 -7.06 8.86 -24.87
C ALA A 535 -6.92 7.80 -25.98
N LEU A 536 -6.92 6.53 -25.58
CA LEU A 536 -6.98 5.35 -26.46
C LEU A 536 -8.23 4.53 -26.10
N ASP A 537 -8.93 4.02 -27.12
CA ASP A 537 -10.17 3.25 -26.93
C ASP A 537 -9.89 1.94 -26.16
N GLN A 538 -10.81 1.55 -25.28
CA GLN A 538 -10.62 0.39 -24.40
C GLN A 538 -10.67 -0.96 -25.14
N ASP A 539 -11.34 -1.00 -26.30
CA ASP A 539 -11.65 -2.25 -27.03
C ASP A 539 -10.56 -2.74 -27.99
N GLY A 540 -9.41 -2.05 -28.08
CA GLY A 540 -8.37 -2.33 -29.09
C GLY A 540 -6.93 -2.32 -28.58
N SER A 541 -6.39 -3.50 -28.22
CA SER A 541 -4.94 -3.73 -28.03
C SER A 541 -4.21 -2.84 -27.00
N ILE A 542 -4.65 -2.92 -25.73
CA ILE A 542 -3.89 -2.39 -24.57
C ILE A 542 -2.68 -3.28 -24.21
N ASP A 543 -2.05 -3.93 -25.19
CA ASP A 543 -0.90 -4.83 -25.04
C ASP A 543 0.34 -4.22 -25.72
N GLU A 544 0.61 -4.59 -26.98
CA GLU A 544 1.69 -4.06 -27.82
C GLU A 544 1.28 -2.84 -28.63
N GLY A 545 -0.03 -2.67 -28.91
CA GLY A 545 -0.57 -1.53 -29.65
C GLY A 545 -0.24 -0.20 -28.95
N SER A 546 -0.61 -0.05 -27.68
CA SER A 546 -0.29 1.17 -26.90
C SER A 546 1.22 1.38 -26.69
N ILE A 547 2.01 0.31 -26.56
CA ILE A 547 3.47 0.40 -26.43
C ILE A 547 4.08 0.92 -27.75
N SER A 548 3.59 0.41 -28.89
CA SER A 548 4.03 0.84 -30.22
C SER A 548 3.60 2.27 -30.51
N PHE A 549 2.37 2.67 -30.14
CA PHE A 549 1.91 4.05 -30.20
C PHE A 549 2.80 4.99 -29.37
N ALA A 550 3.09 4.63 -28.12
CA ALA A 550 3.98 5.41 -27.25
C ALA A 550 5.41 5.50 -27.83
N GLN A 551 5.96 4.42 -28.40
CA GLN A 551 7.23 4.47 -29.12
C GLN A 551 7.21 5.40 -30.32
N ARG A 552 6.11 5.43 -31.10
CA ARG A 552 5.95 6.36 -32.23
C ARG A 552 5.94 7.81 -31.73
N LEU A 553 5.15 8.11 -30.69
CA LEU A 553 5.08 9.42 -30.04
C LEU A 553 6.47 9.91 -29.55
N LEU A 554 7.28 9.03 -28.96
CA LEU A 554 8.63 9.36 -28.50
C LEU A 554 9.63 9.69 -29.64
N ARG A 555 9.31 9.36 -30.89
CA ARG A 555 10.16 9.57 -32.08
C ARG A 555 9.79 10.81 -32.90
N GLU A 556 8.66 11.46 -32.62
CA GLU A 556 8.25 12.65 -33.39
C GLU A 556 9.09 13.90 -33.04
N PRO A 557 9.45 14.75 -34.03
CA PRO A 557 10.21 15.97 -33.78
C PRO A 557 9.47 16.97 -32.87
N SER A 558 10.22 17.71 -32.06
CA SER A 558 9.73 18.61 -31.00
C SER A 558 8.74 19.71 -31.40
N ALA A 559 8.46 19.91 -32.68
CA ALA A 559 7.55 20.95 -33.19
C ALA A 559 6.07 20.70 -32.84
N THR A 560 5.66 19.45 -32.55
CA THR A 560 4.29 19.10 -32.11
C THR A 560 4.05 19.26 -30.60
N ARG A 561 5.04 19.69 -29.80
CA ARG A 561 4.92 19.76 -28.32
C ARG A 561 3.96 20.81 -27.77
N ASN A 562 3.36 21.66 -28.61
CA ASN A 562 2.28 22.57 -28.24
C ASN A 562 1.08 22.34 -29.16
N LEU A 563 0.24 21.37 -28.84
CA LEU A 563 -1.10 21.24 -29.40
C LEU A 563 -2.07 20.82 -28.30
N ALA A 564 -2.69 21.83 -27.68
CA ALA A 564 -4.02 21.62 -27.13
C ALA A 564 -4.95 21.21 -28.29
N VAL A 565 -5.63 20.07 -28.10
CA VAL A 565 -6.80 19.61 -28.87
C VAL A 565 -6.70 19.74 -30.41
N ARG A 566 -6.35 18.63 -31.06
CA ARG A 566 -6.92 18.31 -32.38
C ARG A 566 -7.33 16.83 -32.43
N THR A 567 -8.63 16.61 -32.33
CA THR A 567 -9.31 15.30 -32.43
C THR A 567 -9.31 14.73 -33.85
N ASP A 568 -8.98 15.54 -34.86
CA ASP A 568 -9.05 15.21 -36.30
C ASP A 568 -8.13 14.04 -36.75
N ARG A 569 -6.91 13.94 -36.21
CA ARG A 569 -5.93 12.92 -36.61
C ARG A 569 -6.15 11.55 -35.98
N VAL A 570 -6.81 11.48 -34.83
CA VAL A 570 -7.06 10.20 -34.12
C VAL A 570 -8.06 9.34 -34.88
N GLU A 571 -9.06 9.96 -35.53
CA GLU A 571 -10.04 9.25 -36.35
C GLU A 571 -9.42 8.66 -37.63
N GLN A 572 -8.52 9.39 -38.30
CA GLN A 572 -7.86 8.90 -39.51
C GLN A 572 -6.96 7.68 -39.26
N LEU A 573 -6.20 7.68 -38.16
CA LEU A 573 -5.28 6.58 -37.84
C LEU A 573 -6.02 5.27 -37.48
N LYS A 574 -7.18 5.36 -36.81
CA LYS A 574 -7.99 4.19 -36.43
C LYS A 574 -8.52 3.40 -37.64
N ILE A 575 -8.85 4.09 -38.74
CA ILE A 575 -9.40 3.47 -39.95
C ILE A 575 -8.32 2.64 -40.69
N GLU A 576 -7.10 3.15 -40.79
CA GLU A 576 -6.02 2.46 -41.51
C GLU A 576 -5.50 1.21 -40.78
N GLU A 577 -5.33 1.27 -39.45
CA GLU A 577 -4.86 0.12 -38.65
C GLU A 577 -5.91 -1.03 -38.62
N PHE A 578 -7.21 -0.72 -38.65
CA PHE A 578 -8.29 -1.72 -38.70
C PHE A 578 -8.24 -2.63 -39.95
N PHE A 579 -8.08 -2.03 -41.14
CA PHE A 579 -8.00 -2.79 -42.39
C PHE A 579 -6.69 -3.59 -42.56
N ALA A 580 -5.62 -3.20 -41.87
CA ALA A 580 -4.36 -3.95 -41.83
C ALA A 580 -4.48 -5.23 -40.97
N LEU A 581 -5.10 -5.13 -39.78
CA LEU A 581 -5.28 -6.26 -38.86
C LEU A 581 -6.20 -7.35 -39.44
N TYR A 582 -7.29 -6.97 -40.09
CA TYR A 582 -8.25 -7.91 -40.68
C TYR A 582 -7.62 -8.83 -41.74
N LYS A 583 -6.66 -8.33 -42.54
CA LYS A 583 -5.97 -9.13 -43.58
C LYS A 583 -4.98 -10.15 -43.00
N ASN A 584 -4.42 -9.89 -41.82
CA ASN A 584 -3.39 -10.76 -41.22
C ASN A 584 -3.99 -11.89 -40.40
N ALA A 585 -5.10 -11.66 -39.69
CA ALA A 585 -5.78 -12.67 -38.88
C ALA A 585 -6.27 -13.91 -39.67
N VAL A 586 -6.57 -13.74 -40.96
CA VAL A 586 -7.08 -14.81 -41.84
C VAL A 586 -5.99 -15.79 -42.30
N ARG A 587 -4.70 -15.45 -42.17
CA ARG A 587 -3.58 -16.25 -42.73
C ARG A 587 -2.86 -17.17 -41.74
N ALA A 588 -3.07 -17.05 -40.44
CA ALA A 588 -2.23 -17.67 -39.41
C ALA A 588 -2.93 -18.74 -38.53
N ARG A 589 -3.71 -19.66 -39.14
CA ARG A 589 -4.32 -20.82 -38.45
C ARG A 589 -4.17 -22.14 -39.23
N VAL A 590 -2.93 -22.62 -39.37
CA VAL A 590 -2.61 -24.01 -39.76
C VAL A 590 -1.35 -24.48 -39.02
N ALA A 591 -1.31 -25.77 -38.65
CA ALA A 591 -0.20 -26.57 -38.09
C ALA A 591 -0.02 -26.61 -36.55
N VAL A 592 0.31 -27.82 -36.06
CA VAL A 592 0.12 -28.32 -34.67
C VAL A 592 1.16 -29.43 -34.34
N ALA A 593 1.57 -29.54 -33.06
CA ALA A 593 2.10 -30.71 -32.32
C ALA A 593 3.55 -31.28 -32.47
N ALA A 594 4.30 -31.20 -31.34
CA ALA A 594 4.76 -32.33 -30.47
C ALA A 594 6.00 -33.24 -30.87
N PRO A 595 6.44 -34.28 -30.09
CA PRO A 595 7.72 -34.22 -29.32
C PRO A 595 8.64 -35.50 -29.29
N ALA A 596 9.84 -35.44 -28.65
CA ALA A 596 10.67 -36.60 -28.20
C ALA A 596 11.86 -36.19 -27.26
N ALA A 597 12.79 -37.08 -26.82
CA ALA A 597 12.67 -38.02 -25.68
C ALA A 597 14.04 -38.65 -25.21
N GLY A 598 14.20 -38.95 -23.89
CA GLY A 598 15.24 -39.85 -23.30
C GLY A 598 16.47 -39.19 -22.60
N ARG A 599 17.27 -39.82 -21.72
CA ARG A 599 17.21 -41.00 -20.81
C ARG A 599 18.60 -41.11 -20.11
N LEU A 600 18.66 -41.20 -18.76
CA LEU A 600 19.51 -42.07 -17.88
C LEU A 600 21.08 -42.04 -17.97
N ALA A 601 21.92 -42.34 -16.95
CA ALA A 601 21.81 -42.57 -15.48
C ALA A 601 23.23 -42.72 -14.82
N GLY A 602 23.35 -42.74 -13.47
CA GLY A 602 24.41 -43.53 -12.76
C GLY A 602 25.23 -42.91 -11.58
N ASN A 603 24.94 -43.35 -10.34
CA ASN A 603 25.83 -43.84 -9.24
C ASN A 603 27.13 -43.10 -8.77
N GLN A 604 27.64 -43.21 -7.52
CA GLN A 604 27.10 -43.52 -6.16
C GLN A 604 28.18 -43.30 -5.05
N VAL A 605 27.75 -43.01 -3.79
CA VAL A 605 28.34 -43.40 -2.46
C VAL A 605 29.55 -42.61 -1.82
N PRO A 606 29.61 -42.45 -0.46
CA PRO A 606 30.50 -41.52 0.28
C PRO A 606 31.52 -42.26 1.22
N PRO A 607 32.28 -41.66 2.19
CA PRO A 607 31.74 -41.22 3.51
C PRO A 607 32.55 -40.17 4.35
N ARG A 608 32.08 -39.98 5.60
CA ARG A 608 32.75 -39.55 6.86
C ARG A 608 32.78 -38.07 7.30
N VAL A 609 32.61 -37.94 8.62
CA VAL A 609 32.46 -36.74 9.47
C VAL A 609 33.40 -36.95 10.66
N ASP A 610 34.05 -35.88 11.14
CA ASP A 610 34.73 -35.78 12.45
C ASP A 610 35.12 -34.28 12.68
N PRO A 611 35.50 -33.80 13.89
CA PRO A 611 34.55 -33.06 14.73
C PRO A 611 34.83 -31.55 14.88
N VAL A 612 33.91 -30.84 15.55
CA VAL A 612 33.96 -29.39 15.81
C VAL A 612 34.98 -29.00 16.90
N PRO A 613 35.89 -28.04 16.66
CA PRO A 613 36.62 -27.31 17.70
C PRO A 613 35.92 -26.00 18.11
N SER A 614 36.11 -25.61 19.37
CA SER A 614 35.48 -24.44 20.01
C SER A 614 35.89 -23.08 19.43
N VAL A 615 34.93 -22.14 19.38
CA VAL A 615 35.15 -20.74 18.97
C VAL A 615 35.88 -19.94 20.05
N ALA A 616 36.99 -19.29 19.70
CA ALA A 616 37.62 -18.24 20.50
C ALA A 616 37.12 -16.85 20.06
N THR A 617 37.05 -15.88 20.97
CA THR A 617 36.57 -14.52 20.65
C THR A 617 37.67 -13.70 19.97
N LEU A 618 37.35 -13.02 18.86
CA LEU A 618 38.27 -12.11 18.15
C LEU A 618 37.73 -10.67 18.19
N ALA A 619 38.63 -9.72 18.47
CA ALA A 619 38.33 -8.30 18.50
C ALA A 619 38.05 -7.71 17.10
N ALA A 620 37.62 -6.45 17.05
CA ALA A 620 37.21 -5.74 15.84
C ALA A 620 38.32 -5.65 14.77
N GLN A 621 37.93 -5.35 13.52
CA GLN A 621 38.90 -5.23 12.42
C GLN A 621 39.82 -4.02 12.60
N PRO A 622 41.09 -4.07 12.13
CA PRO A 622 42.07 -3.00 12.31
C PRO A 622 41.66 -1.62 11.76
N ASP A 623 40.80 -1.59 10.73
CA ASP A 623 40.49 -0.38 9.95
C ASP A 623 39.13 0.27 10.30
N GLU A 624 38.35 -0.28 11.24
CA GLU A 624 37.02 0.23 11.60
C GLU A 624 37.11 1.35 12.65
N GLN A 625 37.20 2.62 12.22
CA GLN A 625 37.20 3.75 13.16
C GLN A 625 35.83 3.92 13.83
N ARG A 626 35.81 3.84 15.15
CA ARG A 626 34.63 3.90 16.01
C ARG A 626 34.68 5.15 16.89
N VAL A 627 33.70 6.04 16.77
CA VAL A 627 33.64 7.31 17.53
C VAL A 627 32.31 7.40 18.26
N ALA A 628 32.32 7.82 19.52
CA ALA A 628 31.10 8.06 20.28
C ALA A 628 31.09 9.43 20.96
N LEU A 629 29.93 10.10 20.93
CA LEU A 629 29.61 11.26 21.76
C LEU A 629 28.56 10.82 22.80
N VAL A 630 28.91 10.93 24.08
CA VAL A 630 28.09 10.44 25.20
C VAL A 630 27.86 11.61 26.16
N ILE A 631 26.60 12.02 26.31
CA ILE A 631 26.21 13.20 27.09
C ILE A 631 25.21 12.79 28.18
N GLY A 632 25.45 13.21 29.43
CA GLY A 632 24.54 12.99 30.56
C GLY A 632 24.25 14.28 31.32
N ASN A 633 23.00 14.74 31.30
CA ASN A 633 22.56 15.94 32.01
C ASN A 633 21.62 15.57 33.18
N SER A 634 22.06 15.88 34.40
CA SER A 634 21.31 15.65 35.65
C SER A 634 20.99 16.95 36.40
N ALA A 635 21.91 17.92 36.40
CA ALA A 635 21.89 19.09 37.27
C ALA A 635 21.02 20.26 36.76
N TYR A 636 19.77 19.97 36.41
CA TYR A 636 18.79 21.01 36.00
C TYR A 636 18.28 21.80 37.23
N PRO A 637 18.27 23.14 37.21
CA PRO A 637 17.86 23.96 38.35
C PRO A 637 16.43 23.72 38.87
N THR A 638 15.51 23.33 37.98
CA THR A 638 14.06 23.23 38.28
C THR A 638 13.48 21.81 38.17
N ALA A 639 14.26 20.83 37.70
CA ALA A 639 13.88 19.41 37.67
C ALA A 639 15.11 18.52 37.48
N ALA A 640 15.96 18.43 38.50
CA ALA A 640 17.13 17.58 38.48
C ALA A 640 16.76 16.10 38.25
N LEU A 641 17.57 15.38 37.47
CA LEU A 641 17.39 13.96 37.14
C LEU A 641 18.44 13.10 37.84
N LYS A 642 18.02 11.97 38.42
CA LYS A 642 18.85 11.16 39.33
C LYS A 642 20.01 10.45 38.62
N ASN A 643 19.74 9.87 37.45
CA ASN A 643 20.60 8.88 36.81
C ASN A 643 21.40 9.29 35.55
N PRO A 644 21.03 10.31 34.73
CA PRO A 644 21.70 10.60 33.45
C PRO A 644 23.23 10.75 33.47
N VAL A 645 23.83 11.33 34.53
CA VAL A 645 25.30 11.40 34.66
C VAL A 645 25.92 10.02 34.94
N ASN A 646 25.27 9.15 35.71
CA ASN A 646 25.72 7.78 35.93
C ASN A 646 25.58 6.95 34.65
N ASP A 647 24.46 7.12 33.95
CA ASP A 647 24.16 6.50 32.67
C ASP A 647 25.24 6.82 31.63
N ALA A 648 25.55 8.10 31.43
CA ALA A 648 26.60 8.56 30.52
C ALA A 648 28.00 8.06 30.91
N ARG A 649 28.33 7.99 32.21
CA ARG A 649 29.61 7.43 32.69
C ARG A 649 29.73 5.94 32.38
N ALA A 650 28.67 5.17 32.65
CA ALA A 650 28.65 3.73 32.43
C ALA A 650 28.73 3.39 30.93
N ILE A 651 27.94 4.07 30.09
CA ILE A 651 28.00 3.92 28.63
C ILE A 651 29.36 4.34 28.08
N SER A 652 29.94 5.43 28.58
CA SER A 652 31.28 5.87 28.16
C SER A 652 32.38 4.87 28.49
N ALA A 653 32.33 4.28 29.70
CA ALA A 653 33.26 3.21 30.07
C ALA A 653 33.07 1.98 29.16
N LYS A 654 31.83 1.57 28.90
CA LYS A 654 31.52 0.42 28.06
C LYS A 654 31.98 0.61 26.61
N PHE A 655 31.66 1.74 25.99
CA PHE A 655 32.10 2.04 24.62
C PHE A 655 33.64 2.10 24.49
N ARG A 656 34.37 2.60 25.50
CA ARG A 656 35.85 2.49 25.49
C ARG A 656 36.34 1.04 25.48
N THR A 657 35.72 0.14 26.25
CA THR A 657 36.06 -1.31 26.19
C THR A 657 35.73 -1.97 24.85
N LEU A 658 34.82 -1.38 24.06
CA LEU A 658 34.40 -1.84 22.73
C LEU A 658 35.15 -1.16 21.56
N GLY A 659 36.23 -0.44 21.87
CA GLY A 659 37.12 0.18 20.88
C GLY A 659 36.68 1.55 20.35
N PHE A 660 35.73 2.23 21.02
CA PHE A 660 35.32 3.59 20.61
C PHE A 660 36.24 4.67 21.18
N ASP A 661 36.54 5.68 20.36
CA ASP A 661 37.01 6.99 20.81
C ASP A 661 35.81 7.79 21.37
N VAL A 662 35.73 7.90 22.70
CA VAL A 662 34.54 8.42 23.40
C VAL A 662 34.75 9.84 23.93
N ILE A 663 34.02 10.80 23.36
CA ILE A 663 33.80 12.14 23.90
C ILE A 663 32.69 12.06 24.97
N THR A 664 33.06 12.03 26.25
CA THR A 664 32.11 12.13 27.36
C THR A 664 31.84 13.59 27.75
N ARG A 665 30.59 13.94 28.04
CA ARG A 665 30.17 15.23 28.58
C ARG A 665 29.10 15.06 29.67
N GLU A 666 29.18 15.88 30.69
CA GLU A 666 28.29 15.81 31.86
C GLU A 666 27.78 17.22 32.20
N ASN A 667 26.48 17.35 32.50
CA ASN A 667 25.83 18.60 32.89
C ASN A 667 26.20 19.80 31.99
N VAL A 668 26.15 19.60 30.67
CA VAL A 668 26.61 20.61 29.71
C VAL A 668 25.59 21.70 29.45
N LYS A 669 26.13 22.91 29.35
CA LYS A 669 25.46 24.12 28.88
C LYS A 669 25.24 24.09 27.37
N GLN A 670 24.29 24.88 26.85
CA GLN A 670 23.91 24.84 25.43
C GLN A 670 25.13 25.00 24.51
N LYS A 671 25.89 26.07 24.71
CA LYS A 671 27.10 26.37 23.91
C LYS A 671 28.12 25.23 23.95
N ASP A 672 28.21 24.50 25.06
CA ASP A 672 29.16 23.40 25.25
C ASP A 672 28.67 22.10 24.62
N MET A 673 27.36 21.86 24.64
CA MET A 673 26.70 20.75 23.93
C MET A 673 26.87 20.91 22.42
N THR A 674 26.59 22.10 21.87
CA THR A 674 26.80 22.38 20.43
C THR A 674 28.25 22.18 20.01
N ARG A 675 29.23 22.70 20.77
CA ARG A 675 30.66 22.46 20.48
C ARG A 675 31.06 20.98 20.57
N ALA A 676 30.41 20.19 21.42
CA ALA A 676 30.65 18.74 21.48
C ALA A 676 30.10 18.02 20.24
N ILE A 677 28.92 18.41 19.75
CA ILE A 677 28.32 17.88 18.51
C ILE A 677 29.17 18.24 17.28
N THR A 678 29.63 19.49 17.17
CA THR A 678 30.55 19.90 16.08
C THR A 678 31.83 19.06 16.09
N ARG A 679 32.49 18.92 17.26
CA ARG A 679 33.72 18.12 17.41
C ARG A 679 33.49 16.62 17.15
N PHE A 680 32.28 16.13 17.37
CA PHE A 680 31.89 14.77 17.01
C PHE A 680 31.77 14.63 15.48
N GLY A 681 31.07 15.53 14.80
CA GLY A 681 31.00 15.59 13.33
C GLY A 681 32.37 15.68 12.66
N GLU A 682 33.27 16.53 13.17
CA GLU A 682 34.67 16.63 12.72
C GLU A 682 35.42 15.28 12.77
N LYS A 683 35.11 14.41 13.74
CA LYS A 683 35.69 13.06 13.82
C LYS A 683 35.01 12.05 12.89
N LEU A 684 33.74 12.26 12.53
CA LEU A 684 32.99 11.40 11.60
C LEU A 684 33.36 11.63 10.14
N ALA A 685 33.91 12.81 9.79
CA ALA A 685 34.24 13.21 8.41
C ALA A 685 35.29 12.34 7.68
N LYS A 686 35.80 11.27 8.31
CA LYS A 686 36.66 10.26 7.68
C LYS A 686 35.81 9.11 7.13
N SER A 687 36.09 8.70 5.89
CA SER A 687 35.39 7.59 5.23
C SER A 687 35.49 6.30 6.06
N GLY A 688 34.37 5.57 6.18
CA GLY A 688 34.30 4.30 6.92
C GLY A 688 34.07 4.43 8.43
N THR A 689 33.94 5.64 8.98
CA THR A 689 33.73 5.83 10.43
C THR A 689 32.33 5.39 10.88
N VAL A 690 32.27 4.69 12.02
CA VAL A 690 31.02 4.39 12.77
C VAL A 690 30.84 5.44 13.86
N GLY A 691 29.70 6.15 13.84
CA GLY A 691 29.37 7.18 14.82
C GLY A 691 28.24 6.77 15.75
N ILE A 692 28.45 6.86 17.08
CA ILE A 692 27.38 6.69 18.07
C ILE A 692 27.16 7.98 18.86
N PHE A 693 25.95 8.51 18.83
CA PHE A 693 25.50 9.52 19.77
C PHE A 693 24.63 8.88 20.85
N TYR A 694 24.95 9.14 22.11
CA TYR A 694 24.13 8.78 23.26
C TYR A 694 23.85 10.04 24.08
N TYR A 695 22.59 10.28 24.42
CA TYR A 695 22.18 11.35 25.31
C TYR A 695 21.17 10.86 26.36
N ALA A 696 21.47 11.15 27.62
CA ALA A 696 20.55 11.03 28.74
C ALA A 696 20.30 12.41 29.37
N GLY A 697 19.04 12.72 29.67
CA GLY A 697 18.64 14.02 30.22
C GLY A 697 17.17 14.34 29.97
N HIS A 698 16.81 15.62 29.93
CA HIS A 698 15.52 16.07 29.43
C HIS A 698 15.57 16.27 27.92
N GLY A 699 14.54 15.80 27.22
CA GLY A 699 14.23 16.15 25.83
C GLY A 699 12.85 16.80 25.73
N MET A 700 12.54 17.43 24.60
CA MET A 700 11.19 17.91 24.33
C MET A 700 10.87 17.98 22.84
N GLN A 701 9.58 17.86 22.53
CA GLN A 701 9.02 17.97 21.18
C GLN A 701 8.38 19.35 20.98
N VAL A 702 8.62 19.97 19.82
CA VAL A 702 7.95 21.21 19.38
C VAL A 702 7.66 21.11 17.89
N ARG A 703 6.37 21.08 17.52
CA ARG A 703 5.87 20.97 16.13
C ARG A 703 6.53 19.86 15.30
N GLY A 704 6.75 18.70 15.89
CA GLY A 704 7.36 17.53 15.26
C GLY A 704 8.89 17.46 15.36
N LYS A 705 9.58 18.56 15.70
CA LYS A 705 11.03 18.58 15.93
C LYS A 705 11.37 18.21 17.37
N ASN A 706 12.51 17.51 17.53
CA ASN A 706 13.03 17.10 18.83
C ASN A 706 14.20 18.00 19.27
N TYR A 707 14.18 18.38 20.53
CA TYR A 707 15.21 19.20 21.16
C TYR A 707 15.77 18.51 22.40
N LEU A 708 17.09 18.49 22.55
CA LEU A 708 17.78 18.08 23.77
C LEU A 708 17.94 19.31 24.66
N ILE A 709 17.76 19.15 25.98
CA ILE A 709 17.72 20.28 26.91
C ILE A 709 19.05 20.40 27.69
N PRO A 710 19.84 21.47 27.48
CA PRO A 710 21.00 21.81 28.30
C PRO A 710 20.64 22.17 29.75
N VAL A 711 21.59 22.08 30.67
CA VAL A 711 21.32 22.37 32.10
C VAL A 711 21.06 23.85 32.40
N ASP A 712 21.43 24.77 31.49
CA ASP A 712 21.24 26.21 31.62
C ASP A 712 20.06 26.78 30.81
N ALA A 713 19.30 25.94 30.09
CA ALA A 713 18.24 26.37 29.19
C ALA A 713 17.06 27.06 29.91
N GLN A 714 16.75 28.31 29.53
CA GLN A 714 15.72 29.13 30.17
C GLN A 714 14.39 29.09 29.40
N ILE A 715 13.71 27.94 29.45
CA ILE A 715 12.50 27.71 28.66
C ILE A 715 11.27 28.40 29.29
N SER A 716 10.84 29.47 28.61
CA SER A 716 9.72 30.36 29.00
C SER A 716 8.63 30.44 27.93
N SER A 717 8.98 30.22 26.67
CA SER A 717 8.12 30.28 25.49
C SER A 717 8.49 29.20 24.46
N GLU A 718 7.59 28.88 23.54
CA GLU A 718 7.90 27.97 22.41
C GLU A 718 9.08 28.50 21.57
N ALA A 719 9.15 29.83 21.40
CA ALA A 719 10.26 30.49 20.72
C ALA A 719 11.61 30.27 21.43
N SER A 720 11.62 30.36 22.77
CA SER A 720 12.85 30.13 23.56
C SER A 720 13.41 28.71 23.42
N VAL A 721 12.59 27.69 23.13
CA VAL A 721 13.10 26.33 22.88
C VAL A 721 14.11 26.32 21.73
N ARG A 722 13.86 27.10 20.67
CA ARG A 722 14.75 27.14 19.49
C ARG A 722 16.08 27.85 19.75
N SER A 723 16.13 28.76 20.72
CA SER A 723 17.34 29.54 21.06
C SER A 723 18.10 29.01 22.28
N GLU A 724 17.44 28.26 23.17
CA GLU A 724 17.99 27.76 24.44
C GLU A 724 18.30 26.25 24.44
N ALA A 725 17.64 25.47 23.58
CA ALA A 725 17.86 24.02 23.45
C ALA A 725 18.75 23.68 22.25
N VAL A 726 18.92 22.38 21.96
CA VAL A 726 19.71 21.86 20.84
C VAL A 726 18.85 20.97 19.96
N ASP A 727 18.69 21.34 18.68
CA ASP A 727 17.89 20.60 17.69
C ASP A 727 18.57 19.28 17.30
N VAL A 728 17.86 18.15 17.45
CA VAL A 728 18.37 16.80 17.14
C VAL A 728 18.60 16.62 15.64
N ASP A 729 17.89 17.35 14.77
CA ASP A 729 18.09 17.27 13.32
C ASP A 729 19.52 17.70 12.94
N SER A 730 20.07 18.71 13.63
CA SER A 730 21.44 19.17 13.40
C SER A 730 22.52 18.13 13.72
N LEU A 731 22.23 17.21 14.65
CA LEU A 731 23.07 16.05 14.95
C LEU A 731 22.90 14.95 13.90
N LEU A 732 21.67 14.70 13.45
CA LEU A 732 21.36 13.72 12.40
C LEU A 732 22.04 14.08 11.07
N GLU A 733 22.11 15.37 10.73
CA GLU A 733 22.88 15.87 9.59
C GLU A 733 24.38 15.55 9.69
N GLN A 734 24.99 15.66 10.88
CA GLN A 734 26.40 15.25 11.09
C GLN A 734 26.57 13.74 10.94
N LEU A 735 25.66 12.95 11.50
CA LEU A 735 25.72 11.48 11.44
C LEU A 735 25.49 10.90 10.04
N ALA A 736 24.71 11.58 9.19
CA ALA A 736 24.51 11.21 7.79
C ALA A 736 25.80 11.26 6.94
N THR A 737 26.90 11.83 7.46
CA THR A 737 28.24 11.79 6.83
C THR A 737 29.05 10.54 7.17
N SER A 738 28.64 9.80 8.21
CA SER A 738 29.32 8.57 8.66
C SER A 738 28.93 7.35 7.81
N ALA A 739 29.73 6.28 7.85
CA ALA A 739 29.38 5.04 7.18
C ALA A 739 28.25 4.27 7.89
N LEU A 740 28.11 4.49 9.21
CA LEU A 740 27.02 3.98 10.03
C LEU A 740 26.81 4.88 11.24
N GLY A 741 25.60 5.41 11.40
CA GLY A 741 25.20 6.24 12.53
C GLY A 741 24.29 5.50 13.50
N ILE A 742 24.47 5.70 14.80
CA ILE A 742 23.53 5.25 15.84
C ILE A 742 23.23 6.43 16.76
N VAL A 743 21.95 6.75 16.96
CA VAL A 743 21.46 7.76 17.91
C VAL A 743 20.67 7.05 19.01
N ILE A 744 21.00 7.32 20.26
CA ILE A 744 20.36 6.72 21.44
C ILE A 744 19.87 7.83 22.36
N LEU A 745 18.55 7.93 22.53
CA LEU A 745 17.90 8.99 23.29
C LEU A 745 17.23 8.42 24.55
N ASP A 746 17.95 8.48 25.67
CA ASP A 746 17.44 8.23 27.03
C ASP A 746 16.90 9.54 27.65
N ALA A 747 16.02 10.20 26.89
CA ALA A 747 15.65 11.60 27.09
C ALA A 747 14.14 11.88 27.16
N CYS A 748 13.31 10.87 26.99
CA CYS A 748 11.86 10.98 27.11
C CYS A 748 11.44 11.04 28.59
N ARG A 749 11.99 11.94 29.40
CA ARG A 749 11.73 12.03 30.86
C ARG A 749 10.71 13.14 31.15
N ASN A 750 10.09 13.11 32.33
CA ASN A 750 9.07 14.09 32.75
C ASN A 750 9.62 15.52 32.67
N ASN A 751 9.30 16.24 31.61
CA ASN A 751 9.88 17.55 31.36
C ASN A 751 9.09 18.65 32.11
N PRO A 752 9.71 19.42 33.02
CA PRO A 752 9.00 20.43 33.82
C PRO A 752 8.45 21.58 32.98
N PHE A 753 8.99 21.79 31.77
CA PHE A 753 8.65 22.90 30.90
C PHE A 753 7.35 22.62 30.11
N GLU A 754 6.96 21.36 29.90
CA GLU A 754 5.70 20.98 29.23
C GLU A 754 4.47 21.60 29.89
N ARG A 755 4.45 21.72 31.22
CA ARG A 755 3.31 22.31 31.97
C ARG A 755 3.06 23.79 31.65
N ARG A 756 4.01 24.49 31.03
CA ARG A 756 3.87 25.88 30.57
C ARG A 756 3.25 25.98 29.16
N PHE A 757 3.16 24.87 28.43
CA PHE A 757 2.68 24.79 27.05
C PHE A 757 1.43 23.90 26.97
N ARG A 758 0.24 24.50 27.08
CA ARG A 758 -1.02 23.78 26.87
C ARG A 758 -1.04 23.19 25.45
N GLY A 759 -0.88 21.87 25.33
CA GLY A 759 -0.94 21.15 24.06
C GLY A 759 0.38 20.57 23.52
N SER A 760 1.50 20.65 24.26
CA SER A 760 2.70 19.86 23.90
C SER A 760 2.48 18.38 24.23
N ALA A 761 2.79 17.48 23.30
CA ALA A 761 2.78 16.03 23.53
C ALA A 761 4.00 15.65 24.40
N GLY A 762 3.79 14.78 25.40
CA GLY A 762 4.84 14.43 26.36
C GLY A 762 6.00 13.65 25.73
N GLY A 763 7.24 14.01 26.03
CA GLY A 763 8.43 13.31 25.52
C GLY A 763 8.85 13.73 24.10
N LEU A 764 9.37 12.77 23.31
CA LEU A 764 9.94 13.03 21.98
C LEU A 764 9.00 12.56 20.84
N ALA A 765 9.05 13.25 19.71
CA ALA A 765 8.49 12.81 18.44
C ALA A 765 9.29 11.64 17.86
N GLN A 766 8.61 10.82 17.04
CA GLN A 766 9.29 9.89 16.14
C GLN A 766 10.01 10.68 15.03
N MET A 767 11.24 10.25 14.72
CA MET A 767 12.05 10.76 13.62
C MET A 767 12.33 9.61 12.65
N ASP A 768 12.34 9.92 11.36
CA ASP A 768 12.81 8.99 10.33
C ASP A 768 14.34 8.93 10.36
N ALA A 769 14.90 7.72 10.35
CA ALA A 769 16.35 7.54 10.41
C ALA A 769 17.00 7.85 9.04
N PRO A 770 17.88 8.86 8.92
CA PRO A 770 18.59 9.15 7.66
C PRO A 770 19.40 7.95 7.21
N LYS A 771 19.53 7.72 5.88
CA LYS A 771 20.21 6.54 5.30
C LYS A 771 21.48 6.15 6.04
N GLY A 772 21.58 4.89 6.45
CA GLY A 772 22.74 4.39 7.20
C GLY A 772 22.71 4.73 8.70
N THR A 773 21.58 5.22 9.22
CA THR A 773 21.40 5.53 10.65
C THR A 773 20.40 4.60 11.32
N LEU A 774 20.60 4.34 12.61
CA LEU A 774 19.60 3.78 13.52
C LEU A 774 19.34 4.78 14.65
N ILE A 775 18.07 5.07 14.94
CA ILE A 775 17.62 5.92 16.04
C ILE A 775 16.87 5.04 17.05
N ALA A 776 17.33 5.01 18.29
CA ALA A 776 16.73 4.28 19.40
C ALA A 776 16.27 5.23 20.51
N TYR A 777 15.07 4.97 21.04
CA TYR A 777 14.41 5.74 22.09
C TYR A 777 14.21 4.86 23.32
N ALA A 778 14.41 5.41 24.52
CA ALA A 778 14.18 4.68 25.77
C ALA A 778 12.72 4.29 26.03
N THR A 779 11.75 4.87 25.32
CA THR A 779 10.31 4.57 25.41
C THR A 779 9.64 4.93 24.07
N ALA A 780 8.34 4.65 23.94
CA ALA A 780 7.58 4.95 22.73
C ALA A 780 7.43 6.48 22.51
N PRO A 781 7.31 6.95 21.26
CA PRO A 781 7.00 8.34 20.97
C PRO A 781 5.73 8.80 21.71
N GLY A 782 5.75 10.01 22.28
CA GLY A 782 4.61 10.51 23.08
C GLY A 782 4.49 9.91 24.49
N LYS A 783 5.46 9.10 24.96
CA LYS A 783 5.49 8.49 26.31
C LYS A 783 6.73 8.91 27.08
N VAL A 784 6.70 8.64 28.39
CA VAL A 784 7.77 8.94 29.34
C VAL A 784 8.52 7.65 29.71
N ALA A 785 9.83 7.75 29.89
CA ALA A 785 10.73 6.71 30.37
C ALA A 785 10.92 6.84 31.89
N SER A 786 10.98 5.71 32.60
CA SER A 786 11.21 5.68 34.04
C SER A 786 12.67 6.01 34.37
N ASP A 787 12.85 6.89 35.36
CA ASP A 787 14.18 7.21 35.90
C ASP A 787 14.84 5.98 36.57
N GLY A 788 14.02 5.06 37.11
CA GLY A 788 14.45 3.85 37.80
C GLY A 788 15.05 4.07 39.20
N ASP A 789 14.89 3.09 40.09
CA ASP A 789 15.40 3.16 41.46
C ASP A 789 16.89 2.80 41.59
N GLY A 790 17.44 2.12 40.58
CA GLY A 790 18.84 1.69 40.52
C GLY A 790 19.86 2.82 40.32
N ARG A 791 21.12 2.41 40.13
CA ARG A 791 22.29 3.30 39.88
C ARG A 791 22.22 4.00 38.52
N ASN A 792 21.57 3.35 37.55
CA ASN A 792 21.40 3.77 36.17
C ASN A 792 19.89 3.74 35.86
N GLY A 793 19.45 4.49 34.84
CA GLY A 793 18.10 4.36 34.27
C GLY A 793 17.88 2.97 33.70
N LEU A 794 16.65 2.46 33.79
CA LEU A 794 16.31 1.08 33.44
C LEU A 794 16.69 0.72 32.00
N TYR A 795 16.40 1.61 31.05
CA TYR A 795 16.80 1.43 29.64
C TYR A 795 18.31 1.28 29.48
N THR A 796 19.08 2.16 30.11
CA THR A 796 20.55 2.12 30.05
C THR A 796 21.12 0.91 30.78
N GLN A 797 20.51 0.46 31.88
CA GLN A 797 20.88 -0.77 32.57
C GLN A 797 20.71 -2.01 31.68
N GLU A 798 19.58 -2.15 30.97
CA GLU A 798 19.38 -3.29 30.06
C GLU A 798 20.26 -3.17 28.80
N PHE A 799 20.46 -1.95 28.26
CA PHE A 799 21.37 -1.73 27.13
C PHE A 799 22.81 -2.12 27.44
N LEU A 800 23.34 -1.72 28.61
CA LEU A 800 24.68 -2.11 29.06
C LEU A 800 24.87 -3.63 29.13
N ARG A 801 23.84 -4.39 29.53
CA ARG A 801 23.89 -5.87 29.53
C ARG A 801 23.98 -6.46 28.12
N MET A 802 23.25 -5.89 27.16
CA MET A 802 23.22 -6.40 25.79
C MET A 802 24.50 -6.05 24.99
N LEU A 803 25.24 -5.01 25.41
CA LEU A 803 26.54 -4.65 24.84
C LEU A 803 27.66 -5.67 25.09
N ASP A 804 27.44 -6.65 25.97
CA ASP A 804 28.35 -7.78 26.22
C ASP A 804 28.04 -9.03 25.39
N GLU A 805 26.86 -9.13 24.76
CA GLU A 805 26.45 -10.35 24.07
C GLU A 805 27.13 -10.48 22.69
N PRO A 806 28.04 -11.46 22.48
CA PRO A 806 28.87 -11.52 21.29
C PRO A 806 28.12 -12.07 20.07
N GLY A 807 28.38 -11.49 18.90
CA GLY A 807 27.76 -11.90 17.65
C GLY A 807 26.33 -11.38 17.42
N LEU A 808 25.83 -10.47 18.28
CA LEU A 808 24.55 -9.81 18.03
C LEU A 808 24.69 -8.62 17.08
N LYS A 809 23.76 -8.55 16.12
CA LYS A 809 23.49 -7.34 15.34
C LYS A 809 22.93 -6.24 16.23
N VAL A 810 23.19 -4.99 15.87
CA VAL A 810 22.69 -3.81 16.59
C VAL A 810 21.16 -3.77 16.72
N GLU A 811 20.43 -4.20 15.69
CA GLU A 811 18.97 -4.30 15.73
C GLU A 811 18.49 -5.38 16.71
N ASP A 812 19.20 -6.51 16.79
CA ASP A 812 18.91 -7.56 17.76
C ASP A 812 19.27 -7.13 19.20
N VAL A 813 20.30 -6.31 19.39
CA VAL A 813 20.62 -5.67 20.67
C VAL A 813 19.45 -4.80 21.12
N PHE A 814 19.01 -3.82 20.31
CA PHE A 814 17.90 -2.94 20.69
C PHE A 814 16.56 -3.68 20.86
N LYS A 815 16.29 -4.70 20.03
CA LYS A 815 15.12 -5.58 20.18
C LYS A 815 15.14 -6.37 21.50
N ARG A 816 16.31 -6.82 21.97
CA ARG A 816 16.45 -7.46 23.29
C ARG A 816 16.30 -6.46 24.43
N VAL A 817 16.84 -5.23 24.29
CA VAL A 817 16.61 -4.14 25.25
C VAL A 817 15.12 -3.82 25.35
N ARG A 818 14.40 -3.64 24.23
CA ARG A 818 12.94 -3.42 24.22
C ARG A 818 12.23 -4.47 25.06
N ARG A 819 12.47 -5.76 24.78
CA ARG A 819 11.83 -6.86 25.50
C ARG A 819 12.12 -6.78 27.00
N ARG A 820 13.39 -6.66 27.39
CA ARG A 820 13.78 -6.62 28.82
C ARG A 820 13.19 -5.44 29.57
N VAL A 821 13.11 -4.25 28.95
CA VAL A 821 12.53 -3.06 29.58
C VAL A 821 11.00 -3.15 29.65
N ALA A 822 10.34 -3.70 28.61
CA ALA A 822 8.91 -3.96 28.62
C ALA A 822 8.54 -5.00 29.70
N ASP A 823 9.23 -6.14 29.73
CA ASP A 823 9.06 -7.19 30.76
C ASP A 823 9.28 -6.62 32.18
N ALA A 824 10.33 -5.82 32.39
CA ALA A 824 10.67 -5.23 33.69
C ALA A 824 9.72 -4.11 34.15
N THR A 825 8.87 -3.58 33.25
CA THR A 825 7.90 -2.51 33.56
C THR A 825 6.45 -2.93 33.37
N ALA A 826 6.17 -4.20 33.04
CA ALA A 826 4.85 -4.67 32.64
C ALA A 826 4.22 -3.76 31.55
N ASP A 827 4.99 -3.54 30.48
CA ASP A 827 4.67 -2.70 29.31
C ASP A 827 4.43 -1.20 29.59
N GLN A 828 4.68 -0.70 30.80
CA GLN A 828 4.60 0.74 31.09
C GLN A 828 5.68 1.56 30.35
N GLN A 829 6.82 0.95 30.02
CA GLN A 829 7.88 1.53 29.20
C GLN A 829 8.29 0.56 28.09
N VAL A 830 8.01 0.92 26.84
CA VAL A 830 8.36 0.11 25.67
C VAL A 830 9.33 0.90 24.77
N PRO A 831 10.64 0.61 24.78
CA PRO A 831 11.62 1.25 23.91
C PRO A 831 11.25 1.17 22.41
N TRP A 832 11.60 2.19 21.64
CA TRP A 832 11.27 2.29 20.21
C TRP A 832 12.53 2.41 19.34
N GLU A 833 12.49 1.93 18.09
CA GLU A 833 13.58 2.19 17.14
C GLU A 833 13.07 2.49 15.73
N SER A 834 13.88 3.27 14.99
CA SER A 834 13.74 3.62 13.59
C SER A 834 15.09 3.31 12.94
N SER A 835 15.14 2.56 11.83
CA SER A 835 16.41 2.10 11.23
C SER A 835 16.35 2.18 9.71
N SER A 836 17.44 2.68 9.12
CA SER A 836 17.73 2.63 7.70
C SER A 836 19.16 2.14 7.43
N LEU A 837 19.68 1.30 8.33
CA LEU A 837 20.98 0.65 8.19
C LEU A 837 21.01 -0.22 6.92
N THR A 838 22.07 -0.06 6.12
CA THR A 838 22.28 -0.80 4.88
C THR A 838 23.24 -1.99 5.02
N GLY A 839 23.74 -2.24 6.23
CA GLY A 839 24.70 -3.31 6.54
C GLY A 839 24.78 -3.59 8.04
N ASP A 840 25.29 -4.77 8.39
CA ASP A 840 25.31 -5.25 9.78
C ASP A 840 26.38 -4.56 10.62
N PHE A 841 26.00 -4.05 11.81
CA PHE A 841 26.94 -3.63 12.86
C PHE A 841 26.88 -4.57 14.07
N TYR A 842 28.06 -4.85 14.64
CA TYR A 842 28.24 -5.71 15.83
C TYR A 842 29.13 -4.98 16.85
N PHE A 843 28.65 -4.81 18.08
CA PHE A 843 29.46 -4.28 19.17
C PHE A 843 30.62 -5.21 19.50
N VAL A 844 30.35 -6.51 19.65
CA VAL A 844 31.31 -7.59 19.85
C VAL A 844 31.10 -8.65 18.76
N ARG A 845 32.16 -9.03 18.05
CA ARG A 845 32.12 -10.09 17.01
C ARG A 845 32.57 -11.44 17.61
N THR A 846 31.92 -12.54 17.21
CA THR A 846 32.47 -13.89 17.40
C THR A 846 33.38 -14.25 16.24
N ALA A 847 34.43 -15.06 16.48
CA ALA A 847 35.23 -15.63 15.40
C ALA A 847 34.47 -16.78 14.71
N GLN A 848 33.49 -16.43 13.89
CA GLN A 848 33.05 -17.34 12.84
C GLN A 848 34.18 -17.44 11.81
N THR A 849 34.70 -18.65 11.61
CA THR A 849 35.55 -18.98 10.46
C THR A 849 34.91 -18.42 9.21
N ALA A 850 35.68 -17.64 8.44
CA ALA A 850 35.16 -16.96 7.26
C ALA A 850 34.42 -17.94 6.34
N PRO A 851 33.19 -17.63 5.88
CA PRO A 851 32.49 -18.50 4.94
C PRO A 851 33.30 -18.60 3.64
N ALA A 852 33.54 -19.83 3.17
CA ALA A 852 34.24 -20.09 1.90
C ALA A 852 33.61 -19.38 0.69
N GLY A 853 32.33 -19.00 0.81
CA GLY A 853 31.56 -18.30 -0.21
C GLY A 853 32.25 -17.07 -0.80
N ARG A 854 32.89 -16.19 -0.01
CA ARG A 854 33.42 -14.93 -0.57
C ARG A 854 34.60 -15.12 -1.55
N ALA A 855 35.37 -16.19 -1.39
CA ALA A 855 36.41 -16.59 -2.33
C ALA A 855 35.80 -17.33 -3.54
N GLN A 856 34.80 -18.20 -3.31
CA GLN A 856 34.08 -18.90 -4.36
C GLN A 856 33.26 -17.95 -5.26
N ASP A 857 32.67 -16.88 -4.72
CA ASP A 857 31.97 -15.85 -5.48
C ASP A 857 32.96 -15.09 -6.39
N ALA A 858 34.13 -14.71 -5.87
CA ALA A 858 35.17 -14.02 -6.64
C ALA A 858 35.89 -14.91 -7.67
N GLU A 859 35.99 -16.22 -7.40
CA GLU A 859 36.47 -17.21 -8.36
C GLU A 859 35.41 -17.47 -9.44
N LEU A 860 34.15 -17.66 -9.06
CA LEU A 860 33.03 -17.89 -9.97
C LEU A 860 32.83 -16.70 -10.91
N LEU A 861 32.92 -15.46 -10.43
CA LEU A 861 32.83 -14.25 -11.26
C LEU A 861 33.98 -14.16 -12.27
N PHE A 862 35.22 -14.46 -11.86
CA PHE A 862 36.36 -14.50 -12.79
C PHE A 862 36.21 -15.65 -13.80
N TRP A 863 35.78 -16.82 -13.35
CA TRP A 863 35.51 -17.95 -14.23
C TRP A 863 34.40 -17.62 -15.24
N GLN A 864 33.31 -17.01 -14.80
CA GLN A 864 32.23 -16.55 -15.69
C GLN A 864 32.73 -15.58 -16.76
N SER A 865 33.68 -14.68 -16.44
CA SER A 865 34.25 -13.77 -17.45
C SER A 865 35.19 -14.44 -18.45
N VAL A 866 35.81 -15.60 -18.13
CA VAL A 866 36.75 -16.29 -19.04
C VAL A 866 36.23 -17.57 -19.68
N ARG A 867 35.18 -18.22 -19.14
CA ARG A 867 34.76 -19.60 -19.52
C ARG A 867 34.38 -19.75 -21.00
N GLU A 868 33.96 -18.66 -21.65
CA GLU A 868 33.56 -18.63 -23.07
C GLU A 868 34.60 -17.95 -23.97
N SER A 869 35.73 -17.52 -23.40
CA SER A 869 36.84 -16.95 -24.17
C SER A 869 37.43 -17.98 -25.14
N LYS A 870 37.98 -17.45 -26.24
CA LYS A 870 38.75 -18.20 -27.24
C LYS A 870 40.25 -17.91 -27.15
N ASP A 871 40.67 -17.03 -26.23
CA ASP A 871 42.08 -16.73 -26.00
C ASP A 871 42.68 -17.71 -24.98
N ALA A 872 43.91 -18.15 -25.23
CA ALA A 872 44.69 -18.98 -24.32
C ALA A 872 45.19 -18.19 -23.10
N ASP A 873 45.40 -16.88 -23.26
CA ASP A 873 45.96 -16.05 -22.19
C ASP A 873 44.95 -15.80 -21.06
N ASP A 874 43.64 -15.78 -21.36
CA ASP A 874 42.57 -15.66 -20.35
C ASP A 874 42.49 -16.88 -19.42
N PHE A 875 42.56 -18.09 -19.98
CA PHE A 875 42.61 -19.32 -19.16
C PHE A 875 43.92 -19.42 -18.38
N SER A 876 45.03 -18.92 -18.95
CA SER A 876 46.33 -18.84 -18.26
C SER A 876 46.30 -17.83 -17.10
N ALA A 877 45.65 -16.68 -17.28
CA ALA A 877 45.47 -15.66 -16.24
C ALA A 877 44.56 -16.17 -15.10
N TYR A 878 43.46 -16.83 -15.43
CA TYR A 878 42.60 -17.50 -14.45
C TYR A 878 43.39 -18.57 -13.67
N LEU A 879 44.17 -19.43 -14.34
CA LEU A 879 45.00 -20.45 -13.68
C LEU A 879 46.13 -19.89 -12.84
N LYS A 880 46.68 -18.73 -13.21
CA LYS A 880 47.69 -18.03 -12.40
C LYS A 880 47.09 -17.47 -11.10
N LYS A 881 45.82 -17.04 -11.13
CA LYS A 881 45.12 -16.49 -9.96
C LYS A 881 44.48 -17.57 -9.08
N TYR A 882 43.97 -18.64 -9.69
CA TYR A 882 43.29 -19.75 -9.01
C TYR A 882 43.88 -21.10 -9.45
N PRO A 883 45.17 -21.40 -9.15
CA PRO A 883 45.87 -22.60 -9.64
C PRO A 883 45.25 -23.92 -9.16
N ASN A 884 44.61 -23.89 -7.99
CA ASN A 884 43.86 -24.99 -7.38
C ASN A 884 42.35 -24.67 -7.26
N GLY A 885 41.85 -23.74 -8.07
CA GLY A 885 40.44 -23.33 -8.06
C GLY A 885 39.49 -24.43 -8.53
N GLN A 886 38.21 -24.31 -8.17
CA GLN A 886 37.10 -25.17 -8.60
C GLN A 886 37.04 -25.38 -10.11
N PHE A 887 37.42 -24.39 -10.92
CA PHE A 887 37.42 -24.51 -12.39
C PHE A 887 38.82 -24.70 -13.01
N ALA A 888 39.86 -24.91 -12.20
CA ALA A 888 41.24 -25.04 -12.68
C ALA A 888 41.43 -26.21 -13.66
N ASP A 889 40.81 -27.37 -13.41
CA ASP A 889 40.91 -28.50 -14.33
C ASP A 889 40.24 -28.21 -15.69
N ILE A 890 39.11 -27.49 -15.67
CA ILE A 890 38.39 -27.06 -16.88
C ILE A 890 39.22 -26.04 -17.66
N ALA A 891 39.82 -25.06 -16.96
CA ALA A 891 40.70 -24.06 -17.55
C ALA A 891 41.95 -24.70 -18.17
N ARG A 892 42.61 -25.67 -17.50
CA ARG A 892 43.75 -26.41 -18.07
C ARG A 892 43.36 -27.20 -19.31
N ASN A 893 42.16 -27.78 -19.34
CA ASN A 893 41.66 -28.51 -20.51
C ASN A 893 41.31 -27.57 -21.68
N ARG A 894 40.69 -26.40 -21.42
CA ARG A 894 40.45 -25.36 -22.44
C ARG A 894 41.77 -24.82 -23.01
N LEU A 895 42.73 -24.50 -22.14
CA LEU A 895 44.06 -24.03 -22.52
C LEU A 895 44.81 -25.05 -23.40
N LYS A 896 44.78 -26.34 -23.04
CA LYS A 896 45.32 -27.42 -23.90
C LYS A 896 44.65 -27.44 -25.26
N GLY A 897 43.32 -27.40 -25.32
CA GLY A 897 42.57 -27.39 -26.59
C GLY A 897 42.95 -26.22 -27.51
N LEU A 898 43.08 -25.01 -26.96
CA LEU A 898 43.48 -23.82 -27.72
C LEU A 898 44.96 -23.84 -28.16
N SER A 899 45.83 -24.45 -27.35
CA SER A 899 47.26 -24.61 -27.68
C SER A 899 47.53 -25.56 -28.86
N VAL A 900 46.64 -26.55 -29.09
CA VAL A 900 46.75 -27.49 -30.22
C VAL A 900 46.39 -26.82 -31.54
N THR A 901 45.42 -25.92 -31.54
CA THR A 901 44.98 -25.18 -32.74
C THR A 901 46.06 -24.23 -33.29
N LYS A 902 47.04 -23.85 -32.48
CA LYS A 902 48.16 -22.96 -32.86
C LYS A 902 49.39 -23.71 -33.44
N ARG A 903 49.29 -25.04 -33.60
CA ARG A 903 50.36 -25.94 -34.10
C ARG A 903 49.95 -26.79 -35.32
N ARG A 904 48.94 -26.34 -36.06
CA ARG A 904 48.47 -26.97 -37.30
C ARG A 904 48.34 -25.95 -38.42
#